data_AF-A0A814HZU2-F1
#
_entry.id   AF-A0A814HZU2-F1
#
_cell.length_a   1.000
_cell.length_b   1.000
_cell.length_c   1.000
_cell.angle_alpha   90.00
_cell.angle_beta   90.00
_cell.angle_gamma   90.00
#
_symmetry.space_group_name_H-M   'P 1'
#
loop_
_entity.id
_entity.type
_entity.pdbx_description
1 polymer ?
#
loop_
_entity_poly.entity_id
_entity_poly.type
_entity_poly.pdbx_seq_one_letter_code
_entity_poly.pdbx_strand_id
1 'polypeptide(L)'
;MIQRYLSFELILGSPRNFTETSTSLKGKKSCDTATLDSLIVPFQSPFWLNNKNWFVTCDYIPLAMKTILYTTPICTEVEVQAESPVFEVSSTKPNCRLILHRNYNMIYNIENETLIKLNLKGNPGRYCTTVSAAIQIYNDKTITKMDLHEKSIDDIRMKFLADAVYNNEVTSFLICSIDDHGFIVVLTILELSHNRIGNNGAQYLYDAFKENKTLIKLNLEGNPGSYCATVSAAIQIRDNKVLTILELSYNQISNNGLQCLDDALKENKTLIKLNLEGNSGSYYTTVSAAIQIRNDKITVPGFSTSNNSIHTKRALLIGNNKYKKNSQLQYCINDAEDLANKLYKIDFEITIGTNLTYEQMNRIIETFNDKINPGDLVLFFFAGHGCQWSHLNFLMPIDDDRIKTNTDLEYRAINAQVTLEKIINRRPSAAIFLLDCCRNSFVCESTNFNCLSSMRPIGHSFISFACTANKVALDKSKNGRNSLFTSHLLQHIDQPNFTIGEIMYGVCNGMMNETNNDQCPFRVSSLRRKVYLNQQFPIGQSIPLNHFNINTKWRRHGITMAGGNGYGNQLNQLSQPRGIYVDDDHQTVYIADWLNHRIVVWKYRAKSGQVVAGGNGYGNRSDQLYFPTDVIVDKKNNSLIICDQGNRRVVRWSRQNSTIGETIISDIDCYGLTMDKNGDLYVSDYMKNEVRRWKQEEKEEIIVAGGNGKGNHLNQLNCPTYIFVDEDHSIYVSDCDNHRVMKWTKRAKGVVVAGGNGQGNSLTQLSYPRGVAVDQLGNVYVADYDNHRVMRWCEGSKEGSIVVGGNGKGEQSNQFNCPTGLSFDVQGNLYVVDHGNARIQKFHIDLN
;
A
#
# COMPACT_ATOMS: atom_id res chain seq x y z
N MET A 1 7.95 66.35 49.59
CA MET A 1 8.21 67.66 48.96
C MET A 1 7.20 67.87 47.84
N ILE A 2 6.12 68.56 48.20
CA ILE A 2 5.24 69.47 47.45
C ILE A 2 4.75 69.09 46.03
N GLN A 3 3.43 68.82 45.98
CA GLN A 3 2.48 68.88 44.87
C GLN A 3 2.50 70.24 44.11
N ARG A 4 2.14 70.26 42.82
CA ARG A 4 0.89 70.89 42.32
C ARG A 4 0.80 70.94 40.78
N TYR A 5 -0.43 70.64 40.35
CA TYR A 5 -1.07 70.96 39.08
C TYR A 5 -0.80 72.38 38.55
N LEU A 6 -0.71 72.52 37.23
CA LEU A 6 -1.41 73.58 36.49
C LEU A 6 -1.56 73.24 35.01
N SER A 7 -2.81 73.32 34.59
CA SER A 7 -3.42 73.16 33.29
C SER A 7 -3.06 74.30 32.33
N PHE A 8 -3.09 74.01 31.03
CA PHE A 8 -3.51 74.98 30.01
C PHE A 8 -4.40 74.28 28.98
N GLU A 9 -5.70 74.61 29.03
CA GLU A 9 -6.66 74.45 27.94
C GLU A 9 -6.46 75.58 26.92
N LEU A 10 -6.60 75.22 25.64
CA LEU A 10 -7.01 76.07 24.51
C LEU A 10 -7.45 75.09 23.42
N ILE A 11 -8.71 74.63 23.42
CA ILE A 11 -9.87 75.27 22.77
C ILE A 11 -9.48 76.02 21.50
N LEU A 12 -9.82 75.46 20.34
CA LEU A 12 -10.46 76.17 19.23
C LEU A 12 -11.04 75.16 18.21
N GLY A 13 -12.39 75.11 18.17
CA GLY A 13 -13.16 74.94 16.92
C GLY A 13 -13.56 73.54 16.46
N SER A 14 -14.70 73.03 16.93
CA SER A 14 -15.63 72.33 16.00
C SER A 14 -16.28 73.39 15.10
N PRO A 15 -16.52 73.15 13.79
CA PRO A 15 -17.74 72.43 13.35
C PRO A 15 -17.51 71.68 12.01
N ARG A 16 -18.36 70.82 11.43
CA ARG A 16 -19.81 70.65 11.40
C ARG A 16 -20.12 69.17 11.15
N ASN A 17 -21.25 68.75 11.69
CA ASN A 17 -22.00 67.58 11.24
C ASN A 17 -22.29 67.67 9.74
N PHE A 18 -21.96 66.61 9.01
CA PHE A 18 -22.71 66.20 7.82
C PHE A 18 -23.39 64.88 8.15
N THR A 19 -24.69 64.95 8.40
CA THR A 19 -25.61 63.83 8.33
C THR A 19 -26.04 63.68 6.87
N GLU A 20 -25.57 62.64 6.18
CA GLU A 20 -26.26 62.14 4.98
C GLU A 20 -26.36 60.61 4.99
N THR A 21 -27.62 60.22 4.88
CA THR A 21 -28.27 58.95 4.58
C THR A 21 -27.50 57.92 3.75
N SER A 22 -27.47 56.69 4.29
CA SER A 22 -27.50 55.39 3.59
C SER A 22 -26.81 55.28 2.24
N THR A 23 -25.53 54.89 2.25
CA THR A 23 -24.97 53.74 1.51
C THR A 23 -23.53 53.51 1.98
N SER A 24 -23.08 52.26 1.98
CA SER A 24 -21.79 51.81 2.51
C SER A 24 -20.58 52.52 1.87
N LEU A 25 -19.87 53.36 2.63
CA LEU A 25 -18.59 53.94 2.23
C LEU A 25 -17.54 53.69 3.33
N LYS A 26 -16.46 52.99 2.97
CA LYS A 26 -15.20 52.94 3.73
C LYS A 26 -14.69 54.39 3.89
N GLY A 27 -14.52 54.87 5.11
CA GLY A 27 -14.02 56.22 5.36
C GLY A 27 -12.58 56.38 4.84
N LYS A 28 -12.38 57.15 3.78
CA LYS A 28 -11.08 57.66 3.32
C LYS A 28 -10.83 59.03 3.96
N LYS A 29 -9.70 59.22 4.64
CA LYS A 29 -9.16 60.55 4.93
C LYS A 29 -7.90 60.74 4.08
N SER A 30 -7.92 61.71 3.16
CA SER A 30 -6.73 62.23 2.48
C SER A 30 -6.20 63.44 3.24
N CYS A 31 -4.88 63.56 3.36
CA CYS A 31 -4.24 64.80 3.83
C CYS A 31 -3.89 65.65 2.60
N ASP A 32 -4.48 66.84 2.50
CA ASP A 32 -4.08 67.82 1.48
C ASP A 32 -2.72 68.44 1.82
N THR A 33 -1.94 68.62 0.77
CA THR A 33 -0.54 69.06 0.74
C THR A 33 -0.36 70.53 1.15
N ALA A 34 0.67 70.80 1.95
CA ALA A 34 1.32 72.12 1.98
C ALA A 34 2.82 71.93 1.70
N THR A 35 3.26 72.45 0.55
CA THR A 35 4.67 72.54 0.12
C THR A 35 5.45 73.52 0.99
N LEU A 36 6.61 73.14 1.52
CA LEU A 36 7.72 74.08 1.76
C LEU A 36 9.03 73.36 2.15
N ASP A 37 10.09 73.76 1.46
CA ASP A 37 11.47 73.35 1.64
C ASP A 37 12.03 73.70 3.03
N SER A 38 12.82 72.78 3.57
CA SER A 38 13.79 72.98 4.67
C SER A 38 13.25 73.60 5.97
N LEU A 39 12.76 72.77 6.89
CA LEU A 39 12.94 72.97 8.34
C LEU A 39 12.65 71.67 9.09
N ILE A 40 13.56 71.26 9.98
CA ILE A 40 13.34 70.19 10.97
C ILE A 40 12.25 70.70 11.92
N VAL A 41 11.02 70.20 11.78
CA VAL A 41 9.92 70.42 12.73
C VAL A 41 9.36 69.05 13.11
N PRO A 42 9.31 68.69 14.41
CA PRO A 42 8.74 67.43 14.85
C PRO A 42 7.22 67.54 14.80
N PHE A 43 6.60 67.15 13.69
CA PHE A 43 5.17 66.84 13.71
C PHE A 43 4.99 65.46 14.36
N GLN A 44 5.01 65.42 15.70
CA GLN A 44 4.34 64.38 16.47
C GLN A 44 2.86 64.75 16.57
N SER A 45 2.09 64.61 15.49
CA SER A 45 0.63 64.62 15.61
C SER A 45 0.13 63.18 15.63
N PRO A 46 -0.26 62.64 16.79
CA PRO A 46 -0.91 61.34 16.86
C PRO A 46 -2.27 61.43 16.15
N PHE A 47 -2.44 60.69 15.06
CA PHE A 47 -3.75 60.54 14.42
C PHE A 47 -4.60 59.58 15.25
N TRP A 48 -5.61 60.09 15.95
CA TRP A 48 -6.57 59.28 16.70
C TRP A 48 -7.72 58.82 15.79
N LEU A 49 -7.84 57.51 15.59
CA LEU A 49 -8.71 56.89 14.57
C LEU A 49 -9.87 56.10 15.21
N ASN A 50 -11.11 56.64 15.20
CA ASN A 50 -12.28 56.15 15.97
C ASN A 50 -13.26 55.17 15.29
N ASN A 51 -13.06 54.78 14.03
CA ASN A 51 -13.89 53.78 13.33
C ASN A 51 -13.31 52.35 13.33
N LYS A 52 -14.18 51.34 13.08
CA LYS A 52 -13.82 49.90 13.07
C LYS A 52 -12.72 49.56 12.04
N ASN A 53 -12.74 50.13 10.84
CA ASN A 53 -11.74 49.87 9.80
C ASN A 53 -11.26 51.20 9.20
N TRP A 54 -9.95 51.37 9.03
CA TRP A 54 -9.36 52.58 8.46
C TRP A 54 -8.46 52.31 7.27
N PHE A 55 -8.56 53.21 6.29
CA PHE A 55 -7.64 53.33 5.16
C PHE A 55 -6.94 54.69 5.27
N VAL A 56 -5.63 54.66 5.50
CA VAL A 56 -4.78 55.86 5.61
C VAL A 56 -3.93 55.94 4.34
N THR A 57 -4.23 56.93 3.50
CA THR A 57 -3.42 57.30 2.33
C THR A 57 -2.69 58.59 2.64
N CYS A 58 -1.36 58.55 2.62
CA CYS A 58 -0.55 59.76 2.71
C CYS A 58 0.33 59.84 1.46
N ASP A 59 -0.07 60.71 0.54
CA ASP A 59 0.51 60.75 -0.81
C ASP A 59 1.87 61.45 -0.83
N TYR A 60 2.29 62.13 0.24
CA TYR A 60 3.64 62.69 0.34
C TYR A 60 4.03 63.04 1.79
N ILE A 61 5.06 62.40 2.36
CA ILE A 61 5.75 62.86 3.58
C ILE A 61 7.25 62.93 3.27
N PRO A 62 7.94 64.07 3.49
CA PRO A 62 9.36 64.23 3.15
C PRO A 62 10.24 63.17 3.82
N LEU A 63 11.37 62.85 3.16
CA LEU A 63 12.28 61.72 3.42
C LEU A 63 12.86 61.56 4.84
N ALA A 64 12.52 62.41 5.81
CA ALA A 64 13.12 62.44 7.15
C ALA A 64 12.12 62.37 8.31
N MET A 65 10.81 62.21 8.06
CA MET A 65 9.81 62.23 9.14
C MET A 65 9.43 60.82 9.62
N LYS A 66 9.55 60.59 10.93
CA LYS A 66 9.00 59.44 11.64
C LYS A 66 7.50 59.66 11.83
N THR A 67 6.67 58.93 11.10
CA THR A 67 5.21 59.04 11.26
C THR A 67 4.74 58.00 12.28
N ILE A 68 4.08 58.45 13.36
CA ILE A 68 3.57 57.58 14.44
C ILE A 68 2.04 57.53 14.40
N LEU A 69 1.47 56.37 14.08
CA LEU A 69 0.02 56.15 14.04
C LEU A 69 -0.47 55.53 15.34
N TYR A 70 -1.43 56.17 16.02
CA TYR A 70 -2.06 55.66 17.25
C TYR A 70 -3.52 55.28 17.00
N THR A 71 -3.83 54.00 17.12
CA THR A 71 -5.22 53.52 16.96
C THR A 71 -6.02 53.69 18.25
N THR A 72 -7.31 54.03 18.14
CA THR A 72 -8.19 54.04 19.33
C THR A 72 -8.71 52.62 19.61
N PRO A 73 -9.27 52.35 20.81
CA PRO A 73 -9.70 50.99 21.22
C PRO A 73 -10.77 50.34 20.32
N ILE A 74 -11.35 51.10 19.38
CA ILE A 74 -12.45 50.65 18.52
C ILE A 74 -11.93 50.10 17.18
N CYS A 75 -10.71 50.48 16.78
CA CYS A 75 -10.12 50.10 15.50
C CYS A 75 -9.79 48.58 15.46
N THR A 76 -10.13 47.89 14.38
CA THR A 76 -9.87 46.44 14.18
C THR A 76 -8.97 46.14 12.98
N GLU A 77 -8.92 47.04 11.99
CA GLU A 77 -8.05 46.92 10.81
C GLU A 77 -7.51 48.29 10.40
N VAL A 78 -6.19 48.37 10.17
CA VAL A 78 -5.49 49.56 9.69
C VAL A 78 -4.76 49.22 8.40
N GLU A 79 -5.14 49.91 7.33
CA GLU A 79 -4.52 49.80 6.02
C GLU A 79 -3.75 51.10 5.76
N VAL A 80 -2.44 51.01 5.52
CA VAL A 80 -1.55 52.16 5.28
C VAL A 80 -0.95 52.08 3.89
N GLN A 81 -1.14 53.14 3.12
CA GLN A 81 -0.48 53.35 1.84
C GLN A 81 0.30 54.67 1.94
N ALA A 82 1.63 54.59 1.87
CA ALA A 82 2.47 55.77 2.03
C ALA A 82 3.81 55.68 1.28
N GLU A 83 4.20 56.79 0.66
CA GLU A 83 5.42 56.86 -0.17
C GLU A 83 6.68 57.29 0.62
N SER A 84 6.55 57.55 1.92
CA SER A 84 7.63 58.06 2.79
C SER A 84 8.54 56.98 3.37
N PRO A 85 9.81 57.27 3.72
CA PRO A 85 10.79 56.24 4.06
C PRO A 85 10.72 55.64 5.47
N VAL A 86 10.02 56.25 6.44
CA VAL A 86 10.04 55.78 7.84
C VAL A 86 8.65 55.84 8.49
N PHE A 87 8.12 54.69 8.90
CA PHE A 87 6.85 54.57 9.64
C PHE A 87 7.04 53.78 10.93
N GLU A 88 6.40 54.24 12.00
CA GLU A 88 6.20 53.51 13.25
C GLU A 88 4.70 53.44 13.53
N VAL A 89 4.18 52.24 13.79
CA VAL A 89 2.74 52.05 14.04
C VAL A 89 2.58 51.44 15.42
N SER A 90 1.90 52.15 16.32
CA SER A 90 1.65 51.70 17.69
C SER A 90 0.13 51.54 17.91
N SER A 91 -0.29 50.34 18.31
CA SER A 91 -1.69 50.04 18.63
C SER A 91 -1.80 49.65 20.10
N THR A 92 -2.79 50.22 20.79
CA THR A 92 -3.08 49.90 22.19
C THR A 92 -4.16 48.82 22.33
N LYS A 93 -4.61 48.21 21.23
CA LYS A 93 -5.69 47.21 21.22
C LYS A 93 -5.20 45.82 20.81
N PRO A 94 -5.49 44.77 21.61
CA PRO A 94 -5.23 43.39 21.21
C PRO A 94 -5.97 43.01 19.92
N ASN A 95 -5.27 42.34 19.00
CA ASN A 95 -5.78 41.81 17.72
C ASN A 95 -5.94 42.81 16.55
N CYS A 96 -5.19 43.91 16.52
CA CYS A 96 -5.21 44.82 15.37
C CYS A 96 -4.52 44.20 14.14
N ARG A 97 -5.11 44.35 12.94
CA ARG A 97 -4.52 43.88 11.66
C ARG A 97 -3.90 45.05 10.90
N LEU A 98 -2.61 44.96 10.57
CA LEU A 98 -1.90 45.97 9.77
C LEU A 98 -1.67 45.47 8.34
N ILE A 99 -2.09 46.26 7.35
CA ILE A 99 -1.93 45.97 5.93
C ILE A 99 -1.19 47.13 5.27
N LEU A 100 -0.03 46.87 4.65
CA LEU A 100 0.82 47.89 4.03
C LEU A 100 0.82 47.75 2.50
N HIS A 101 0.36 48.76 1.77
CA HIS A 101 0.23 48.74 0.31
C HIS A 101 1.21 49.67 -0.39
N ARG A 102 1.98 49.13 -1.37
CA ARG A 102 2.86 49.88 -2.30
C ARG A 102 3.92 50.78 -1.64
N ASN A 103 4.45 50.38 -0.48
CA ASN A 103 5.50 51.13 0.21
C ASN A 103 6.87 50.69 -0.34
N TYR A 104 7.67 51.63 -0.85
CA TYR A 104 8.99 51.35 -1.44
C TYR A 104 10.12 51.20 -0.40
N ASN A 105 9.84 51.34 0.90
CA ASN A 105 10.86 51.69 1.90
C ASN A 105 11.01 50.69 3.06
N MET A 106 12.17 50.75 3.74
CA MET A 106 12.58 49.85 4.86
C MET A 106 11.77 50.13 6.14
N ILE A 107 11.07 49.12 6.66
CA ILE A 107 10.44 49.18 7.98
C ILE A 107 11.51 48.84 9.01
N TYR A 108 11.87 49.81 9.87
CA TYR A 108 12.94 49.65 10.86
C TYR A 108 12.44 49.16 12.22
N ASN A 109 11.19 49.48 12.60
CA ASN A 109 10.66 49.05 13.88
C ASN A 109 9.12 49.08 13.90
N ILE A 110 8.51 48.05 14.45
CA ILE A 110 7.09 48.03 14.81
C ILE A 110 7.06 47.73 16.31
N GLU A 111 7.02 48.77 17.13
CA GLU A 111 6.82 48.62 18.57
C GLU A 111 5.32 48.44 18.83
N ASN A 112 4.86 47.21 18.65
CA ASN A 112 3.47 46.87 18.85
C ASN A 112 3.36 45.52 19.56
N GLU A 113 3.23 45.56 20.89
CA GLU A 113 3.07 44.37 21.76
C GLU A 113 1.76 43.61 21.51
N THR A 114 1.03 43.88 20.42
CA THR A 114 -0.30 43.33 20.15
C THR A 114 -0.56 42.99 18.67
N LEU A 115 0.45 43.07 17.80
CA LEU A 115 0.29 42.85 16.35
C LEU A 115 0.25 41.35 16.02
N ILE A 116 -0.91 40.85 15.59
CA ILE A 116 -1.09 39.39 15.37
C ILE A 116 -0.79 38.96 13.92
N LYS A 117 -0.98 39.86 12.95
CA LYS A 117 -0.84 39.56 11.51
C LYS A 117 -0.16 40.71 10.77
N LEU A 118 0.90 40.39 10.03
CA LEU A 118 1.60 41.31 9.14
C LEU A 118 1.45 40.84 7.68
N ASN A 119 0.84 41.69 6.84
CA ASN A 119 0.68 41.43 5.41
C ASN A 119 1.52 42.41 4.59
N LEU A 120 2.56 41.89 3.92
CA LEU A 120 3.44 42.69 3.06
C LEU A 120 3.14 42.50 1.56
N LYS A 121 2.06 41.80 1.18
CA LYS A 121 1.67 41.57 -0.21
C LYS A 121 1.54 42.90 -0.99
N GLY A 122 2.09 42.95 -2.20
CA GLY A 122 2.08 44.17 -3.05
C GLY A 122 3.21 45.20 -2.85
N ASN A 123 4.09 45.05 -1.84
CA ASN A 123 5.34 45.85 -1.73
C ASN A 123 6.42 45.38 -2.73
N PRO A 124 6.98 46.27 -3.59
CA PRO A 124 7.86 45.88 -4.71
C PRO A 124 9.35 45.67 -4.36
N GLY A 125 9.82 46.09 -3.17
CA GLY A 125 11.24 46.03 -2.79
C GLY A 125 11.69 44.69 -2.19
N ARG A 126 12.55 43.94 -2.89
CA ARG A 126 13.01 42.59 -2.48
C ARG A 126 13.83 42.57 -1.18
N TYR A 127 14.77 43.52 -1.03
CA TYR A 127 15.68 43.59 0.13
C TYR A 127 14.98 44.13 1.37
N CYS A 128 14.23 45.23 1.23
CA CYS A 128 13.44 45.84 2.30
C CYS A 128 12.45 44.84 2.89
N THR A 129 11.77 44.04 2.04
CA THR A 129 10.78 43.04 2.50
C THR A 129 11.42 41.92 3.34
N THR A 130 12.63 41.46 2.96
CA THR A 130 13.32 40.38 3.69
C THR A 130 13.87 40.88 5.03
N VAL A 131 14.46 42.07 5.05
CA VAL A 131 15.01 42.70 6.27
C VAL A 131 13.89 43.05 7.24
N SER A 132 12.80 43.66 6.78
CA SER A 132 11.65 43.97 7.63
C SER A 132 10.97 42.70 8.18
N ALA A 133 10.89 41.63 7.39
CA ALA A 133 10.38 40.34 7.88
C ALA A 133 11.31 39.72 8.94
N ALA A 134 12.63 39.75 8.73
CA ALA A 134 13.60 39.21 9.67
C ALA A 134 13.66 40.00 11.00
N ILE A 135 13.67 41.34 10.92
CA ILE A 135 13.60 42.23 12.10
C ILE A 135 12.32 41.95 12.88
N GLN A 136 11.20 41.78 12.19
CA GLN A 136 9.93 41.56 12.84
C GLN A 136 9.84 40.19 13.54
N ILE A 137 10.37 39.14 12.92
CA ILE A 137 10.48 37.80 13.54
C ILE A 137 11.39 37.84 14.77
N TYR A 138 12.40 38.72 14.78
CA TYR A 138 13.35 38.86 15.89
C TYR A 138 12.80 39.69 17.06
N ASN A 139 12.03 40.76 16.78
CA ASN A 139 11.66 41.77 17.77
C ASN A 139 10.22 41.66 18.31
N ASP A 140 9.27 41.08 17.56
CA ASP A 140 7.84 41.15 17.91
C ASP A 140 7.32 39.82 18.44
N LYS A 141 7.03 39.80 19.74
CA LYS A 141 6.58 38.62 20.51
C LYS A 141 5.10 38.25 20.28
N THR A 142 4.41 38.89 19.33
CA THR A 142 2.95 38.72 19.15
C THR A 142 2.49 38.29 17.76
N ILE A 143 3.39 38.24 16.77
CA ILE A 143 3.02 37.89 15.40
C ILE A 143 2.83 36.39 15.23
N THR A 144 1.63 36.02 14.79
CA THR A 144 1.25 34.62 14.53
C THR A 144 1.17 34.30 13.03
N LYS A 145 1.01 35.30 12.15
CA LYS A 145 0.93 35.11 10.69
C LYS A 145 1.72 36.17 9.92
N MET A 146 2.53 35.71 8.97
CA MET A 146 3.28 36.54 8.04
C MET A 146 3.01 36.15 6.57
N ASP A 147 2.71 37.15 5.72
CA ASP A 147 2.43 36.97 4.29
C ASP A 147 3.48 37.66 3.41
N LEU A 148 4.26 36.85 2.69
CA LEU A 148 5.36 37.22 1.79
C LEU A 148 5.13 36.70 0.36
N HIS A 149 3.87 36.62 -0.08
CA HIS A 149 3.49 36.24 -1.43
C HIS A 149 4.09 37.19 -2.51
N GLU A 150 4.62 36.62 -3.60
CA GLU A 150 5.18 37.32 -4.77
C GLU A 150 6.22 38.40 -4.43
N LYS A 151 7.25 38.04 -3.66
CA LYS A 151 8.33 38.95 -3.25
C LYS A 151 9.64 38.74 -3.98
N SER A 152 9.67 37.82 -4.94
CA SER A 152 10.91 37.42 -5.63
C SER A 152 12.03 37.10 -4.64
N ILE A 153 11.70 36.50 -3.49
CA ILE A 153 12.69 36.01 -2.52
C ILE A 153 13.45 34.86 -3.17
N ASP A 154 14.78 34.94 -3.17
CA ASP A 154 15.69 33.91 -3.66
C ASP A 154 16.48 33.28 -2.50
N ASP A 155 17.31 32.27 -2.79
CA ASP A 155 18.03 31.49 -1.79
C ASP A 155 18.86 32.32 -0.81
N ILE A 156 19.51 33.38 -1.32
CA ILE A 156 20.35 34.27 -0.51
C ILE A 156 19.49 34.99 0.53
N ARG A 157 18.35 35.52 0.11
CA ARG A 157 17.41 36.23 1.00
C ARG A 157 16.68 35.27 1.94
N MET A 158 16.40 34.06 1.47
CA MET A 158 15.79 33.01 2.27
C MET A 158 16.69 32.58 3.43
N LYS A 159 18.02 32.61 3.28
CA LYS A 159 18.95 32.37 4.39
C LYS A 159 18.72 33.32 5.57
N PHE A 160 18.65 34.62 5.32
CA PHE A 160 18.43 35.63 6.37
C PHE A 160 17.08 35.45 7.08
N LEU A 161 16.04 35.12 6.32
CA LEU A 161 14.71 34.86 6.88
C LEU A 161 14.67 33.55 7.70
N ALA A 162 15.37 32.51 7.25
CA ALA A 162 15.50 31.25 7.97
C ALA A 162 16.28 31.41 9.27
N ASP A 163 17.36 32.18 9.29
CA ASP A 163 18.13 32.48 10.51
C ASP A 163 17.25 33.17 11.57
N ALA A 164 16.33 34.06 11.16
CA ALA A 164 15.38 34.68 12.07
C ALA A 164 14.35 33.67 12.61
N VAL A 165 13.85 32.76 11.76
CA VAL A 165 12.92 31.69 12.15
C VAL A 165 13.57 30.66 13.09
N TYR A 166 14.85 30.36 12.90
CA TYR A 166 15.64 29.47 13.75
C TYR A 166 15.82 30.04 15.16
N ASN A 167 16.12 31.34 15.28
CA ASN A 167 16.38 32.00 16.56
C ASN A 167 15.11 32.41 17.33
N ASN A 168 13.92 32.03 16.85
CA ASN A 168 12.62 32.39 17.43
C ASN A 168 12.39 31.81 18.85
N GLU A 169 13.29 30.99 19.39
CA GLU A 169 13.22 30.50 20.80
C GLU A 169 14.29 31.06 21.75
N VAL A 170 15.27 31.88 21.36
CA VAL A 170 16.30 32.33 22.34
C VAL A 170 16.78 33.77 22.13
N THR A 171 16.27 34.68 22.96
CA THR A 171 17.11 35.76 23.51
C THR A 171 17.01 35.74 25.04
N SER A 172 17.75 34.84 25.66
CA SER A 172 18.29 35.13 26.99
C SER A 172 19.69 35.72 26.81
N PHE A 173 19.78 37.03 26.64
CA PHE A 173 20.93 37.78 27.14
C PHE A 173 20.49 39.18 27.59
N LEU A 174 20.51 39.35 28.92
CA LEU A 174 20.52 40.57 29.73
C LEU A 174 19.64 41.75 29.27
N ILE A 175 18.55 42.01 30.02
CA ILE A 175 18.37 43.22 30.83
C ILE A 175 17.42 42.87 32.00
N CYS A 176 17.77 43.42 33.16
CA CYS A 176 17.16 43.26 34.47
C CYS A 176 15.72 43.80 34.53
N SER A 177 14.92 43.27 35.46
CA SER A 177 13.74 43.90 36.10
C SER A 177 12.35 43.73 35.48
N ILE A 178 11.54 42.91 36.17
CA ILE A 178 10.12 43.13 36.56
C ILE A 178 9.09 43.16 35.41
N ASP A 179 8.46 42.00 35.12
CA ASP A 179 7.08 41.69 35.54
C ASP A 179 6.63 40.31 34.99
N ASP A 180 6.18 39.45 35.91
CA ASP A 180 5.62 38.14 35.64
C ASP A 180 4.23 38.26 34.99
N HIS A 181 4.14 38.07 33.66
CA HIS A 181 3.01 37.40 33.02
C HIS A 181 3.51 36.72 31.73
N GLY A 182 3.69 35.40 31.82
CA GLY A 182 4.13 34.56 30.70
C GLY A 182 3.14 34.58 29.53
N PHE A 183 3.52 35.26 28.46
CA PHE A 183 2.97 35.05 27.12
C PHE A 183 4.12 34.85 26.15
N ILE A 184 4.36 33.59 25.80
CA ILE A 184 5.16 33.19 24.64
C ILE A 184 4.17 33.01 23.49
N VAL A 185 4.19 33.90 22.49
CA VAL A 185 3.41 33.74 21.25
C VAL A 185 4.37 33.81 20.07
N VAL A 186 4.38 32.74 19.28
CA VAL A 186 5.43 32.42 18.29
C VAL A 186 4.77 32.21 16.93
N LEU A 187 5.43 32.58 15.84
CA LEU A 187 4.91 32.52 14.47
C LEU A 187 4.29 31.14 14.13
N THR A 188 3.03 31.13 13.65
CA THR A 188 2.25 29.91 13.36
C THR A 188 1.90 29.71 11.88
N ILE A 189 1.91 30.78 11.07
CA ILE A 189 1.57 30.74 9.64
C ILE A 189 2.59 31.57 8.84
N LEU A 190 3.18 30.95 7.82
CA LEU A 190 4.11 31.60 6.91
C LEU A 190 3.69 31.35 5.45
N GLU A 191 3.39 32.42 4.71
CA GLU A 191 3.01 32.34 3.29
C GLU A 191 4.19 32.84 2.42
N LEU A 192 4.76 31.96 1.61
CA LEU A 192 5.92 32.20 0.74
C LEU A 192 5.63 31.85 -0.74
N SER A 193 4.35 31.81 -1.11
CA SER A 193 3.92 31.46 -2.46
C SER A 193 4.43 32.44 -3.53
N HIS A 194 4.71 31.89 -4.72
CA HIS A 194 5.13 32.60 -5.92
C HIS A 194 6.42 33.42 -5.75
N ASN A 195 7.43 32.86 -5.09
CA ASN A 195 8.78 33.42 -4.97
C ASN A 195 9.78 32.72 -5.93
N ARG A 196 11.08 32.95 -5.74
CA ARG A 196 12.17 32.35 -6.54
C ARG A 196 13.05 31.47 -5.65
N ILE A 197 12.43 30.76 -4.71
CA ILE A 197 13.13 29.90 -3.75
C ILE A 197 13.61 28.65 -4.50
N GLY A 198 14.93 28.47 -4.54
CA GLY A 198 15.61 27.31 -5.09
C GLY A 198 16.01 26.32 -3.99
N ASN A 199 16.84 25.35 -4.38
CA ASN A 199 17.22 24.24 -3.51
C ASN A 199 17.94 24.69 -2.22
N ASN A 200 18.81 25.70 -2.28
CA ASN A 200 19.56 26.14 -1.09
C ASN A 200 18.65 26.91 -0.12
N GLY A 201 17.71 27.71 -0.63
CA GLY A 201 16.75 28.45 0.18
C GLY A 201 15.83 27.52 0.96
N ALA A 202 15.38 26.43 0.33
CA ALA A 202 14.61 25.40 1.00
C ALA A 202 15.42 24.64 2.08
N GLN A 203 16.72 24.42 1.86
CA GLN A 203 17.60 23.80 2.86
C GLN A 203 17.80 24.69 4.09
N TYR A 204 17.97 26.00 3.91
CA TYR A 204 18.04 26.93 5.04
C TYR A 204 16.75 26.94 5.85
N LEU A 205 15.60 26.93 5.17
CA LEU A 205 14.29 26.79 5.79
C LEU A 205 14.16 25.46 6.57
N TYR A 206 14.77 24.38 6.08
CA TYR A 206 14.83 23.08 6.76
C TYR A 206 15.64 23.13 8.06
N ASP A 207 16.85 23.70 8.05
CA ASP A 207 17.68 23.77 9.25
C ASP A 207 17.00 24.64 10.33
N ALA A 208 16.27 25.67 9.92
CA ALA A 208 15.48 26.52 10.81
C ALA A 208 14.31 25.79 11.51
N PHE A 209 13.64 24.87 10.82
CA PHE A 209 12.42 24.22 11.32
C PHE A 209 12.64 22.94 12.13
N LYS A 210 13.86 22.39 12.16
CA LYS A 210 14.19 21.24 13.02
C LYS A 210 14.00 21.57 14.50
N GLU A 211 14.27 22.81 14.88
CA GLU A 211 14.20 23.29 16.26
C GLU A 211 12.93 24.12 16.54
N ASN A 212 12.20 24.56 15.50
CA ASN A 212 11.00 25.39 15.65
C ASN A 212 9.76 24.55 16.02
N LYS A 213 9.11 24.88 17.15
CA LYS A 213 7.96 24.12 17.71
C LYS A 213 6.61 24.79 17.52
N THR A 214 6.46 25.76 16.61
CA THR A 214 5.26 26.63 16.64
C THR A 214 4.57 26.84 15.29
N LEU A 215 5.26 26.58 14.16
CA LEU A 215 4.68 26.77 12.84
C LEU A 215 3.68 25.66 12.45
N ILE A 216 2.43 26.04 12.21
CA ILE A 216 1.28 25.15 11.92
C ILE A 216 1.00 25.06 10.41
N LYS A 217 1.18 26.17 9.67
CA LYS A 217 0.94 26.24 8.21
C LYS A 217 2.13 26.86 7.48
N LEU A 218 2.55 26.20 6.41
CA LEU A 218 3.54 26.69 5.47
C LEU A 218 2.99 26.61 4.03
N ASN A 219 3.08 27.72 3.29
CA ASN A 219 2.70 27.76 1.88
C ASN A 219 3.90 28.12 1.00
N LEU A 220 4.25 27.20 0.11
CA LEU A 220 5.37 27.31 -0.82
C LEU A 220 4.92 27.17 -2.28
N GLU A 221 3.64 27.31 -2.58
CA GLU A 221 3.08 27.23 -3.94
C GLU A 221 3.86 28.08 -4.95
N GLY A 222 4.09 27.58 -6.16
CA GLY A 222 4.55 28.41 -7.29
C GLY A 222 5.98 28.94 -7.21
N ASN A 223 6.93 28.20 -6.63
CA ASN A 223 8.36 28.51 -6.56
C ASN A 223 9.18 27.70 -7.61
N PRO A 224 9.23 28.13 -8.89
CA PRO A 224 9.92 27.41 -9.96
C PRO A 224 11.44 27.58 -9.88
N GLY A 225 12.08 26.70 -9.12
CA GLY A 225 13.55 26.57 -8.99
C GLY A 225 13.97 25.35 -8.16
N SER A 226 13.01 24.51 -7.82
CA SER A 226 13.02 23.57 -6.70
C SER A 226 13.07 22.12 -7.18
N TYR A 227 14.11 21.76 -7.93
CA TYR A 227 14.30 20.38 -8.41
C TYR A 227 14.63 19.39 -7.28
N CYS A 228 14.98 19.86 -6.07
CA CYS A 228 15.37 19.04 -4.92
C CYS A 228 14.72 19.45 -3.57
N ALA A 229 13.85 20.46 -3.51
CA ALA A 229 13.29 20.92 -2.22
C ALA A 229 12.19 20.02 -1.64
N THR A 230 11.59 19.12 -2.42
CA THR A 230 10.61 18.15 -1.92
C THR A 230 11.25 17.08 -1.06
N VAL A 231 12.55 16.84 -1.24
CA VAL A 231 13.35 15.92 -0.41
C VAL A 231 13.65 16.54 0.96
N SER A 232 13.91 17.85 1.04
CA SER A 232 14.11 18.54 2.33
C SER A 232 12.78 18.91 3.03
N ALA A 233 11.70 19.19 2.29
CA ALA A 233 10.35 19.35 2.85
C ALA A 233 9.76 18.01 3.32
N ALA A 234 10.12 16.90 2.68
CA ALA A 234 9.82 15.56 3.19
C ALA A 234 10.47 15.31 4.56
N ILE A 235 11.76 15.61 4.74
CA ILE A 235 12.43 15.37 6.03
C ILE A 235 11.79 16.20 7.17
N GLN A 236 11.20 17.37 6.88
CA GLN A 236 10.43 18.14 7.89
C GLN A 236 9.24 17.37 8.43
N ILE A 237 8.47 16.70 7.58
CA ILE A 237 7.22 16.04 7.99
C ILE A 237 7.56 14.90 8.96
N ARG A 238 8.55 14.05 8.67
CA ARG A 238 8.85 12.88 9.50
C ARG A 238 8.99 13.17 11.02
N ASP A 239 9.75 14.21 11.37
CA ASP A 239 10.15 14.50 12.76
C ASP A 239 9.48 15.75 13.36
N ASN A 240 8.85 16.61 12.55
CA ASN A 240 8.13 17.81 13.04
C ASN A 240 6.75 17.43 13.60
N LYS A 241 6.49 17.82 14.85
CA LYS A 241 5.25 17.48 15.59
C LYS A 241 4.17 18.58 15.56
N VAL A 242 4.33 19.63 14.76
CA VAL A 242 3.52 20.85 14.89
C VAL A 242 2.90 21.28 13.56
N LEU A 243 3.59 21.08 12.44
CA LEU A 243 3.09 21.43 11.12
C LEU A 243 1.87 20.54 10.75
N THR A 244 0.76 21.19 10.38
CA THR A 244 -0.51 20.52 10.02
C THR A 244 -0.94 20.79 8.58
N ILE A 245 -0.49 21.89 7.96
CA ILE A 245 -0.87 22.27 6.59
C ILE A 245 0.37 22.64 5.77
N LEU A 246 0.51 22.00 4.61
CA LEU A 246 1.58 22.26 3.65
C LEU A 246 1.02 22.43 2.23
N GLU A 247 1.27 23.59 1.61
CA GLU A 247 0.84 23.88 0.23
C GLU A 247 2.08 23.87 -0.69
N LEU A 248 2.10 22.97 -1.68
CA LEU A 248 3.23 22.72 -2.57
C LEU A 248 2.83 22.69 -4.06
N SER A 249 1.67 23.27 -4.41
CA SER A 249 1.19 23.31 -5.79
C SER A 249 2.14 24.08 -6.72
N TYR A 250 2.18 23.68 -8.00
CA TYR A 250 2.91 24.36 -9.09
C TYR A 250 4.41 24.59 -8.83
N ASN A 251 5.09 23.64 -8.18
CA ASN A 251 6.52 23.74 -7.80
C ASN A 251 7.48 22.94 -8.69
N GLN A 252 6.99 22.29 -9.76
CA GLN A 252 7.80 21.45 -10.66
C GLN A 252 8.55 20.32 -9.93
N ILE A 253 7.90 19.70 -8.94
CA ILE A 253 8.47 18.59 -8.14
C ILE A 253 8.85 17.39 -9.04
N SER A 254 10.06 16.85 -8.84
CA SER A 254 10.56 15.65 -9.53
C SER A 254 10.05 14.34 -8.89
N ASN A 255 10.14 13.21 -9.61
CA ASN A 255 9.72 11.90 -9.10
C ASN A 255 10.46 11.47 -7.82
N ASN A 256 11.76 11.75 -7.74
CA ASN A 256 12.56 11.48 -6.55
C ASN A 256 12.08 12.35 -5.36
N GLY A 257 11.64 13.59 -5.64
CA GLY A 257 11.03 14.46 -4.65
C GLY A 257 9.70 13.94 -4.11
N LEU A 258 8.84 13.37 -4.98
CA LEU A 258 7.58 12.73 -4.57
C LEU A 258 7.83 11.47 -3.73
N GLN A 259 8.83 10.67 -4.06
CA GLN A 259 9.19 9.47 -3.29
C GLN A 259 9.63 9.82 -1.86
N CYS A 260 10.47 10.84 -1.71
CA CYS A 260 10.89 11.28 -0.38
C CYS A 260 9.70 11.80 0.44
N LEU A 261 8.80 12.57 -0.20
CA LEU A 261 7.58 13.07 0.45
C LEU A 261 6.67 11.95 0.94
N ASP A 262 6.56 10.87 0.16
CA ASP A 262 5.82 9.66 0.54
C ASP A 262 6.44 8.98 1.77
N ASP A 263 7.76 8.79 1.79
CA ASP A 263 8.44 8.13 2.92
C ASP A 263 8.32 8.93 4.23
N ALA A 264 8.33 10.25 4.16
CA ALA A 264 8.12 11.09 5.32
C ALA A 264 6.69 11.09 5.87
N LEU A 265 5.69 11.03 4.98
CA LEU A 265 4.27 11.01 5.36
C LEU A 265 3.88 9.70 6.06
N LYS A 266 4.58 8.59 5.81
CA LYS A 266 4.38 7.31 6.51
C LYS A 266 4.67 7.38 8.01
N GLU A 267 5.56 8.26 8.42
CA GLU A 267 6.01 8.38 9.81
C GLU A 267 5.39 9.59 10.53
N ASN A 268 5.03 10.64 9.79
CA ASN A 268 4.41 11.83 10.36
C ASN A 268 2.95 11.62 10.76
N LYS A 269 2.60 12.12 11.94
CA LYS A 269 1.24 12.01 12.49
C LYS A 269 0.50 13.35 12.57
N THR A 270 1.13 14.44 12.17
CA THR A 270 0.65 15.80 12.49
C THR A 270 0.11 16.54 11.28
N LEU A 271 0.57 16.21 10.07
CA LEU A 271 0.07 16.79 8.84
C LEU A 271 -1.37 16.33 8.57
N ILE A 272 -2.23 17.30 8.29
CA ILE A 272 -3.67 17.11 8.05
C ILE A 272 -4.04 17.54 6.64
N LYS A 273 -3.30 18.46 6.01
CA LYS A 273 -3.58 18.93 4.65
C LYS A 273 -2.29 19.09 3.84
N LEU A 274 -2.29 18.53 2.64
CA LEU A 274 -1.20 18.62 1.67
C LEU A 274 -1.78 18.90 0.28
N ASN A 275 -1.27 19.91 -0.42
CA ASN A 275 -1.65 20.24 -1.78
C ASN A 275 -0.47 20.10 -2.74
N LEU A 276 -0.64 19.33 -3.81
CA LEU A 276 0.40 19.00 -4.80
C LEU A 276 -0.03 19.30 -6.23
N GLU A 277 -1.14 20.03 -6.43
CA GLU A 277 -1.68 20.32 -7.76
C GLU A 277 -0.64 20.96 -8.70
N GLY A 278 -0.64 20.57 -9.98
CA GLY A 278 0.18 21.22 -11.00
C GLY A 278 1.69 20.94 -10.96
N ASN A 279 2.13 19.87 -10.29
CA ASN A 279 3.52 19.40 -10.32
C ASN A 279 3.76 18.39 -11.46
N SER A 280 4.88 18.51 -12.18
CA SER A 280 5.18 17.80 -13.44
C SER A 280 6.09 16.57 -13.28
N GLY A 281 5.70 15.58 -12.47
CA GLY A 281 6.45 14.31 -12.29
C GLY A 281 5.76 13.12 -12.96
N SER A 282 6.49 12.28 -13.71
CA SER A 282 5.96 11.09 -14.42
C SER A 282 5.66 9.85 -13.54
N TYR A 283 5.72 9.96 -12.22
CA TYR A 283 5.26 8.95 -11.26
C TYR A 283 3.99 9.43 -10.54
N TYR A 284 2.87 9.39 -11.26
CA TYR A 284 1.55 9.78 -10.76
C TYR A 284 0.89 8.72 -9.84
N THR A 285 1.59 7.65 -9.47
CA THR A 285 1.08 6.57 -8.59
C THR A 285 1.58 6.65 -7.14
N THR A 286 2.64 7.40 -6.83
CA THR A 286 3.18 7.45 -5.46
C THR A 286 2.40 8.38 -4.52
N VAL A 287 1.60 9.32 -5.04
CA VAL A 287 0.72 10.13 -4.18
C VAL A 287 -0.45 9.30 -3.63
N SER A 288 -0.68 8.08 -4.15
CA SER A 288 -1.64 7.14 -3.55
C SER A 288 -1.22 6.64 -2.16
N ALA A 289 0.06 6.70 -1.79
CA ALA A 289 0.53 6.14 -0.54
C ALA A 289 0.39 7.12 0.66
N ALA A 290 0.39 8.43 0.43
CA ALA A 290 0.02 9.41 1.47
C ALA A 290 -1.49 9.70 1.54
N ILE A 291 -2.23 9.57 0.43
CA ILE A 291 -3.68 9.81 0.41
C ILE A 291 -4.47 8.71 1.14
N GLN A 292 -3.88 7.52 1.36
CA GLN A 292 -4.44 6.48 2.23
C GLN A 292 -4.25 6.72 3.73
N ILE A 293 -3.45 7.71 4.16
CA ILE A 293 -3.04 7.80 5.58
C ILE A 293 -4.15 8.35 6.51
N ARG A 294 -5.16 9.04 5.99
CA ARG A 294 -6.34 9.38 6.80
C ARG A 294 -7.61 9.34 5.97
N ASN A 295 -8.32 8.21 6.02
CA ASN A 295 -9.78 8.15 5.90
C ASN A 295 -10.40 9.23 6.82
N ASP A 296 -10.50 10.49 6.35
CA ASP A 296 -11.62 11.43 6.56
C ASP A 296 -11.32 12.92 6.30
N LYS A 297 -10.12 13.40 5.90
CA LYS A 297 -9.88 14.88 5.85
C LYS A 297 -9.07 15.53 4.72
N ILE A 298 -8.67 14.84 3.65
CA ILE A 298 -7.86 15.49 2.58
C ILE A 298 -8.59 15.50 1.24
N THR A 299 -8.87 16.70 0.74
CA THR A 299 -9.40 16.98 -0.59
C THR A 299 -8.24 17.30 -1.54
N VAL A 300 -8.09 16.54 -2.63
CA VAL A 300 -7.17 16.87 -3.73
C VAL A 300 -8.00 17.14 -4.99
N PRO A 301 -8.17 18.39 -5.42
CA PRO A 301 -8.87 18.72 -6.66
C PRO A 301 -8.07 18.24 -7.90
N GLY A 302 -8.75 17.64 -8.89
CA GLY A 302 -8.20 17.49 -10.25
C GLY A 302 -7.61 16.14 -10.69
N PHE A 303 -7.69 15.06 -9.90
CA PHE A 303 -7.19 13.74 -10.33
C PHE A 303 -8.26 12.90 -11.06
N SER A 304 -8.00 12.57 -12.34
CA SER A 304 -8.68 11.49 -13.07
C SER A 304 -7.73 10.30 -13.18
N THR A 305 -8.13 9.13 -12.67
CA THR A 305 -7.33 7.90 -12.67
C THR A 305 -7.30 7.29 -14.07
N SER A 306 -6.27 7.59 -14.86
CA SER A 306 -5.92 6.77 -16.03
C SER A 306 -4.39 6.66 -16.16
N ASN A 307 -3.92 5.41 -16.29
CA ASN A 307 -2.58 4.96 -16.71
C ASN A 307 -1.52 4.66 -15.62
N ASN A 308 -1.54 3.46 -15.01
CA ASN A 308 -0.65 2.33 -15.38
C ASN A 308 -0.65 1.17 -14.35
N SER A 309 -1.06 -0.02 -14.84
CA SER A 309 -0.65 -1.39 -14.48
C SER A 309 -0.29 -1.77 -13.03
N ILE A 310 -1.26 -1.67 -12.13
CA ILE A 310 -1.47 -2.66 -11.05
C ILE A 310 -2.62 -3.55 -11.55
N HIS A 311 -2.56 -4.87 -11.40
CA HIS A 311 -3.69 -5.73 -11.77
C HIS A 311 -4.94 -5.28 -11.02
N THR A 312 -5.89 -4.73 -11.76
CA THR A 312 -7.12 -4.13 -11.25
C THR A 312 -8.22 -5.18 -11.17
N LYS A 313 -9.10 -5.07 -10.16
CA LYS A 313 -10.36 -5.82 -10.15
C LYS A 313 -11.36 -5.03 -10.99
N ARG A 314 -11.95 -5.66 -12.01
CA ARG A 314 -12.89 -5.02 -12.92
C ARG A 314 -14.18 -5.82 -12.99
N ALA A 315 -15.32 -5.15 -12.88
CA ALA A 315 -16.62 -5.79 -12.99
C ALA A 315 -17.47 -5.14 -14.08
N LEU A 316 -18.09 -5.97 -14.92
CA LEU A 316 -19.18 -5.58 -15.80
C LEU A 316 -20.47 -6.17 -15.28
N LEU A 317 -21.43 -5.31 -14.93
CA LEU A 317 -22.76 -5.72 -14.45
C LEU A 317 -23.83 -5.22 -15.41
N ILE A 318 -24.67 -6.13 -15.90
CA ILE A 318 -25.79 -5.79 -16.79
C ILE A 318 -27.09 -6.23 -16.16
N GLY A 319 -28.04 -5.31 -16.01
CA GLY A 319 -29.38 -5.56 -15.48
C GLY A 319 -30.48 -5.14 -16.45
N ASN A 320 -31.16 -6.10 -17.08
CA ASN A 320 -32.22 -5.83 -18.06
C ASN A 320 -33.59 -6.25 -17.51
N ASN A 321 -34.51 -5.28 -17.39
CA ASN A 321 -35.85 -5.49 -16.86
C ASN A 321 -36.97 -5.11 -17.85
N LYS A 322 -36.74 -4.08 -18.68
CA LYS A 322 -37.76 -3.45 -19.55
C LYS A 322 -37.83 -4.07 -20.94
N TYR A 323 -38.10 -5.38 -21.01
CA TYR A 323 -38.34 -6.07 -22.28
C TYR A 323 -39.64 -5.59 -22.94
N LYS A 324 -39.68 -5.61 -24.27
CA LYS A 324 -40.83 -5.13 -25.05
C LYS A 324 -41.89 -6.19 -25.24
N LYS A 325 -41.54 -7.48 -25.30
CA LYS A 325 -42.53 -8.54 -25.10
C LYS A 325 -43.01 -8.48 -23.64
N ASN A 326 -44.26 -8.86 -23.35
CA ASN A 326 -44.93 -8.76 -22.04
C ASN A 326 -44.32 -9.66 -20.93
N SER A 327 -43.00 -9.65 -20.77
CA SER A 327 -42.20 -10.39 -19.79
C SER A 327 -41.24 -9.43 -19.09
N GLN A 328 -41.75 -8.33 -18.53
CA GLN A 328 -40.91 -7.42 -17.75
C GLN A 328 -40.44 -8.12 -16.47
N LEU A 329 -39.13 -8.07 -16.22
CA LEU A 329 -38.54 -8.54 -14.98
C LEU A 329 -38.50 -7.39 -13.98
N GLN A 330 -38.67 -7.70 -12.69
CA GLN A 330 -38.78 -6.68 -11.66
C GLN A 330 -37.43 -6.33 -11.03
N TYR A 331 -36.50 -7.28 -10.92
CA TYR A 331 -35.37 -7.17 -9.98
C TYR A 331 -33.99 -6.99 -10.61
N CYS A 332 -33.80 -7.27 -11.90
CA CYS A 332 -32.46 -7.34 -12.51
C CYS A 332 -31.68 -6.02 -12.46
N ILE A 333 -32.35 -4.87 -12.52
CA ILE A 333 -31.71 -3.57 -12.29
C ILE A 333 -31.18 -3.47 -10.86
N ASN A 334 -32.02 -3.79 -9.86
CA ASN A 334 -31.62 -3.75 -8.46
C ASN A 334 -30.49 -4.74 -8.19
N ASP A 335 -30.53 -5.92 -8.80
CA ASP A 335 -29.51 -6.95 -8.66
C ASP A 335 -28.16 -6.45 -9.16
N ALA A 336 -28.12 -5.85 -10.35
CA ALA A 336 -26.90 -5.28 -10.91
C ALA A 336 -26.39 -4.07 -10.08
N GLU A 337 -27.28 -3.15 -9.66
CA GLU A 337 -26.90 -1.95 -8.92
C GLU A 337 -26.41 -2.28 -7.49
N ASP A 338 -27.13 -3.14 -6.78
CA ASP A 338 -26.78 -3.50 -5.40
C ASP A 338 -25.48 -4.34 -5.37
N LEU A 339 -25.28 -5.23 -6.35
CA LEU A 339 -24.02 -5.97 -6.49
C LEU A 339 -22.86 -5.05 -6.88
N ALA A 340 -23.09 -4.09 -7.78
CA ALA A 340 -22.10 -3.09 -8.16
C ALA A 340 -21.64 -2.28 -6.95
N ASN A 341 -22.58 -1.81 -6.13
CA ASN A 341 -22.29 -1.07 -4.90
C ASN A 341 -21.47 -1.92 -3.92
N LYS A 342 -21.72 -3.22 -3.86
CA LYS A 342 -21.01 -4.13 -2.97
C LYS A 342 -19.58 -4.39 -3.46
N LEU A 343 -19.41 -4.64 -4.77
CA LEU A 343 -18.11 -4.86 -5.40
C LEU A 343 -17.24 -3.59 -5.37
N TYR A 344 -17.83 -2.42 -5.54
CA TYR A 344 -17.14 -1.12 -5.44
C TYR A 344 -16.45 -0.95 -4.09
N LYS A 345 -17.09 -1.40 -2.99
CA LYS A 345 -16.53 -1.33 -1.63
C LYS A 345 -15.33 -2.25 -1.38
N ILE A 346 -15.06 -3.20 -2.28
CA ILE A 346 -13.95 -4.15 -2.18
C ILE A 346 -12.98 -4.00 -3.38
N ASP A 347 -12.86 -2.76 -3.87
CA ASP A 347 -11.89 -2.28 -4.86
C ASP A 347 -12.11 -2.77 -6.30
N PHE A 348 -13.35 -3.06 -6.69
CA PHE A 348 -13.67 -3.25 -8.11
C PHE A 348 -13.92 -1.92 -8.82
N GLU A 349 -13.29 -1.76 -9.99
CA GLU A 349 -13.70 -0.77 -10.97
C GLU A 349 -14.97 -1.27 -11.67
N ILE A 350 -16.04 -0.49 -11.56
CA ILE A 350 -17.38 -0.90 -12.00
C ILE A 350 -17.69 -0.31 -13.37
N THR A 351 -18.09 -1.18 -14.29
CA THR A 351 -18.86 -0.82 -15.48
C THR A 351 -20.26 -1.41 -15.32
N ILE A 352 -21.30 -0.58 -15.32
CA ILE A 352 -22.68 -1.02 -15.17
C ILE A 352 -23.52 -0.52 -16.34
N GLY A 353 -24.47 -1.33 -16.81
CA GLY A 353 -25.46 -0.91 -17.78
C GLY A 353 -26.81 -1.56 -17.53
N THR A 354 -27.88 -0.79 -17.66
CA THR A 354 -29.24 -1.24 -17.37
C THR A 354 -30.18 -1.00 -18.54
N ASN A 355 -31.10 -1.95 -18.78
CA ASN A 355 -32.05 -1.93 -19.90
C ASN A 355 -31.40 -1.63 -21.26
N LEU A 356 -30.38 -2.40 -21.62
CA LEU A 356 -29.59 -2.17 -22.82
C LEU A 356 -30.21 -2.88 -24.03
N THR A 357 -30.28 -2.18 -25.16
CA THR A 357 -30.55 -2.80 -26.48
C THR A 357 -29.36 -3.65 -26.94
N TYR A 358 -29.53 -4.44 -27.99
CA TYR A 358 -28.46 -5.28 -28.56
C TYR A 358 -27.19 -4.48 -28.87
N GLU A 359 -27.34 -3.33 -29.54
CA GLU A 359 -26.21 -2.46 -29.90
C GLU A 359 -25.52 -1.90 -28.65
N GLN A 360 -26.29 -1.50 -27.64
CA GLN A 360 -25.75 -0.98 -26.38
C GLN A 360 -25.05 -2.07 -25.57
N MET A 361 -25.58 -3.29 -25.54
CA MET A 361 -24.94 -4.45 -24.89
C MET A 361 -23.61 -4.79 -25.56
N ASN A 362 -23.56 -4.86 -26.89
CA ASN A 362 -22.30 -5.10 -27.59
C ASN A 362 -21.29 -3.99 -27.30
N ARG A 363 -21.70 -2.73 -27.40
CA ARG A 363 -20.82 -1.59 -27.17
C ARG A 363 -20.26 -1.57 -25.76
N ILE A 364 -21.07 -1.83 -24.73
CA ILE A 364 -20.59 -1.84 -23.34
C ILE A 364 -19.64 -3.02 -23.07
N ILE A 365 -19.92 -4.20 -23.65
CA ILE A 365 -19.06 -5.39 -23.53
C ILE A 365 -17.72 -5.15 -24.22
N GLU A 366 -17.73 -4.57 -25.42
CA GLU A 366 -16.50 -4.24 -26.16
C GLU A 366 -15.68 -3.17 -25.43
N THR A 367 -16.33 -2.08 -25.02
CA THR A 367 -15.67 -1.02 -24.24
C THR A 367 -15.09 -1.57 -22.94
N PHE A 368 -15.78 -2.50 -22.28
CA PHE A 368 -15.27 -3.17 -21.08
C PHE A 368 -14.08 -4.07 -21.40
N ASN A 369 -14.17 -4.88 -22.45
CA ASN A 369 -13.08 -5.78 -22.87
C ASN A 369 -11.80 -5.02 -23.23
N ASP A 370 -11.93 -3.85 -23.85
CA ASP A 370 -10.79 -2.99 -24.19
C ASP A 370 -10.08 -2.43 -22.95
N LYS A 371 -10.80 -2.26 -21.84
CA LYS A 371 -10.24 -1.84 -20.54
C LYS A 371 -9.52 -2.96 -19.80
N ILE A 372 -9.74 -4.23 -20.15
CA ILE A 372 -9.10 -5.36 -19.46
C ILE A 372 -7.62 -5.42 -19.86
N ASN A 373 -6.76 -5.35 -18.84
CA ASN A 373 -5.33 -5.56 -18.95
C ASN A 373 -4.96 -7.00 -18.55
N PRO A 374 -3.87 -7.55 -19.11
CA PRO A 374 -3.34 -8.83 -18.66
C PRO A 374 -3.13 -8.87 -17.13
N GLY A 375 -3.62 -9.93 -16.50
CA GLY A 375 -3.56 -10.18 -15.06
C GLY A 375 -4.66 -9.51 -14.22
N ASP A 376 -5.54 -8.69 -14.80
CA ASP A 376 -6.72 -8.17 -14.08
C ASP A 376 -7.61 -9.31 -13.55
N LEU A 377 -8.27 -9.09 -12.41
CA LEU A 377 -9.36 -9.96 -11.94
C LEU A 377 -10.66 -9.47 -12.55
N VAL A 378 -11.33 -10.29 -13.34
CA VAL A 378 -12.52 -9.87 -14.11
C VAL A 378 -13.77 -10.57 -13.60
N LEU A 379 -14.82 -9.80 -13.32
CA LEU A 379 -16.15 -10.30 -12.98
C LEU A 379 -17.16 -9.82 -14.03
N PHE A 380 -17.93 -10.75 -14.60
CA PHE A 380 -19.04 -10.48 -15.49
C PHE A 380 -20.32 -10.97 -14.81
N PHE A 381 -21.27 -10.05 -14.59
CA PHE A 381 -22.59 -10.33 -14.05
C PHE A 381 -23.66 -9.92 -15.04
N PHE A 382 -24.64 -10.81 -15.26
CA PHE A 382 -25.82 -10.49 -16.04
C PHE A 382 -27.06 -10.97 -15.30
N ALA A 383 -28.02 -10.06 -15.12
CA ALA A 383 -29.38 -10.34 -14.67
C ALA A 383 -30.37 -9.96 -15.77
N GLY A 384 -31.21 -10.90 -16.18
CA GLY A 384 -32.19 -10.69 -17.25
C GLY A 384 -32.67 -11.99 -17.90
N HIS A 385 -33.33 -11.89 -19.04
CA HIS A 385 -33.68 -13.06 -19.84
C HIS A 385 -32.45 -13.67 -20.52
N GLY A 386 -32.41 -15.00 -20.55
CA GLY A 386 -31.43 -15.76 -21.30
C GLY A 386 -32.08 -16.97 -21.97
N CYS A 387 -31.56 -17.37 -23.12
CA CYS A 387 -32.05 -18.52 -23.87
C CYS A 387 -30.90 -19.33 -24.46
N GLN A 388 -31.18 -20.57 -24.83
CA GLN A 388 -30.23 -21.49 -25.42
C GLN A 388 -30.69 -21.90 -26.81
N TRP A 389 -29.75 -21.86 -27.76
CA TRP A 389 -29.93 -22.37 -29.10
C TRP A 389 -28.64 -23.03 -29.58
N SER A 390 -28.73 -24.18 -30.25
CA SER A 390 -27.57 -24.91 -30.79
C SER A 390 -26.43 -25.11 -29.77
N HIS A 391 -26.78 -25.48 -28.53
CA HIS A 391 -25.85 -25.66 -27.41
C HIS A 391 -25.12 -24.39 -26.92
N LEU A 392 -25.49 -23.21 -27.42
CA LEU A 392 -24.94 -21.92 -27.04
C LEU A 392 -25.92 -21.14 -26.17
N ASN A 393 -25.37 -20.34 -25.26
CA ASN A 393 -26.12 -19.51 -24.32
C ASN A 393 -26.16 -18.07 -24.82
N PHE A 394 -27.35 -17.50 -24.89
CA PHE A 394 -27.60 -16.14 -25.33
C PHE A 394 -28.22 -15.29 -24.22
N LEU A 395 -27.68 -14.09 -24.00
CA LEU A 395 -28.18 -13.08 -23.07
C LEU A 395 -29.04 -12.08 -23.86
N MET A 396 -30.26 -11.85 -23.39
CA MET A 396 -31.28 -11.12 -24.17
C MET A 396 -31.24 -9.61 -23.90
N PRO A 397 -31.17 -8.78 -24.97
CA PRO A 397 -31.34 -7.33 -24.87
C PRO A 397 -32.81 -6.93 -24.75
N ILE A 398 -33.09 -5.67 -24.38
CA ILE A 398 -34.46 -5.19 -24.20
C ILE A 398 -35.26 -4.96 -25.49
N ASP A 399 -34.59 -4.88 -26.66
CA ASP A 399 -35.25 -4.83 -27.98
C ASP A 399 -35.50 -6.24 -28.55
N ASP A 400 -36.02 -7.11 -27.68
CA ASP A 400 -36.31 -8.52 -27.91
C ASP A 400 -37.48 -8.77 -28.88
N ASP A 401 -38.28 -7.74 -29.17
CA ASP A 401 -39.31 -7.73 -30.22
C ASP A 401 -38.75 -7.98 -31.62
N ARG A 402 -37.46 -7.71 -31.81
CA ARG A 402 -36.71 -7.97 -33.05
C ARG A 402 -36.23 -9.41 -33.18
N ILE A 403 -36.33 -10.22 -32.13
CA ILE A 403 -35.90 -11.62 -32.13
C ILE A 403 -37.14 -12.50 -32.35
N LYS A 404 -37.31 -12.99 -33.58
CA LYS A 404 -38.46 -13.82 -33.99
C LYS A 404 -38.04 -15.21 -34.46
N THR A 405 -36.82 -15.34 -34.98
CA THR A 405 -36.28 -16.58 -35.53
C THR A 405 -34.96 -16.97 -34.85
N ASN A 406 -34.53 -18.22 -35.07
CA ASN A 406 -33.24 -18.72 -34.58
C ASN A 406 -32.05 -17.94 -35.16
N THR A 407 -32.18 -17.51 -36.42
CA THR A 407 -31.19 -16.66 -37.08
C THR A 407 -31.14 -15.27 -36.43
N ASP A 408 -32.29 -14.68 -36.08
CA ASP A 408 -32.30 -13.40 -35.35
C ASP A 408 -31.60 -13.51 -33.99
N LEU A 409 -31.73 -14.66 -33.31
CA LEU A 409 -31.08 -14.87 -32.03
C LEU A 409 -29.55 -14.83 -32.14
N GLU A 410 -28.98 -15.48 -33.16
CA GLU A 410 -27.53 -15.49 -33.41
C GLU A 410 -26.96 -14.11 -33.74
N TYR A 411 -27.75 -13.24 -34.38
CA TYR A 411 -27.32 -11.91 -34.82
C TYR A 411 -27.77 -10.75 -33.91
N ARG A 412 -28.71 -10.97 -32.99
CA ARG A 412 -29.34 -9.91 -32.18
C ARG A 412 -29.37 -10.21 -30.68
N ALA A 413 -28.74 -11.28 -30.22
CA ALA A 413 -28.51 -11.54 -28.79
C ALA A 413 -27.01 -11.77 -28.49
N ILE A 414 -26.62 -11.65 -27.23
CA ILE A 414 -25.22 -11.77 -26.83
C ILE A 414 -24.87 -13.22 -26.50
N ASN A 415 -23.98 -13.83 -27.28
CA ASN A 415 -23.47 -15.17 -26.98
C ASN A 415 -22.51 -15.14 -25.77
N ALA A 416 -22.90 -15.77 -24.67
CA ALA A 416 -22.14 -15.76 -23.42
C ALA A 416 -20.79 -16.51 -23.52
N GLN A 417 -20.71 -17.57 -24.32
CA GLN A 417 -19.47 -18.33 -24.55
C GLN A 417 -18.44 -17.50 -25.32
N VAL A 418 -18.89 -16.79 -26.36
CA VAL A 418 -18.04 -15.87 -27.12
C VAL A 418 -17.59 -14.70 -26.24
N THR A 419 -18.45 -14.17 -25.37
CA THR A 419 -18.07 -13.13 -24.40
C THR A 419 -16.98 -13.62 -23.43
N LEU A 420 -17.09 -14.86 -22.92
CA LEU A 420 -16.04 -15.48 -22.10
C LEU A 420 -14.73 -15.63 -22.88
N GLU A 421 -14.78 -16.10 -24.13
CA GLU A 421 -13.59 -16.23 -24.98
C GLU A 421 -12.91 -14.88 -25.24
N LYS A 422 -13.69 -13.83 -25.54
CA LYS A 422 -13.18 -12.46 -25.70
C LYS A 422 -12.47 -11.99 -24.42
N ILE A 423 -13.06 -12.20 -23.25
CA ILE A 423 -12.45 -11.84 -21.95
C ILE A 423 -11.16 -12.64 -21.70
N ILE A 424 -11.18 -13.96 -21.90
CA ILE A 424 -10.02 -14.83 -21.67
C ILE A 424 -8.85 -14.48 -22.59
N ASN A 425 -9.12 -14.05 -23.83
CA ASN A 425 -8.09 -13.60 -24.77
C ASN A 425 -7.33 -12.35 -24.27
N ARG A 426 -7.89 -11.57 -23.34
CA ARG A 426 -7.21 -10.46 -22.66
C ARG A 426 -6.23 -10.92 -21.57
N ARG A 427 -6.15 -12.22 -21.29
CA ARG A 427 -5.28 -12.86 -20.29
C ARG A 427 -5.50 -12.36 -18.84
N PRO A 428 -6.74 -12.34 -18.32
CA PRO A 428 -6.99 -11.97 -16.93
C PRO A 428 -6.36 -12.99 -15.96
N SER A 429 -6.11 -12.59 -14.72
CA SER A 429 -5.63 -13.51 -13.66
C SER A 429 -6.69 -14.54 -13.27
N ALA A 430 -7.97 -14.16 -13.33
CA ALA A 430 -9.13 -15.05 -13.33
C ALA A 430 -10.35 -14.33 -13.95
N ALA A 431 -11.28 -15.10 -14.52
CA ALA A 431 -12.55 -14.58 -15.05
C ALA A 431 -13.75 -15.26 -14.36
N ILE A 432 -14.61 -14.47 -13.72
CA ILE A 432 -15.77 -14.94 -12.94
C ILE A 432 -17.03 -14.51 -13.68
N PHE A 433 -17.87 -15.47 -14.08
CA PHE A 433 -19.13 -15.25 -14.76
C PHE A 433 -20.28 -15.68 -13.85
N LEU A 434 -21.13 -14.74 -13.48
CA LEU A 434 -22.31 -14.95 -12.64
C LEU A 434 -23.56 -14.61 -13.46
N LEU A 435 -24.34 -15.61 -13.81
CA LEU A 435 -25.49 -15.48 -14.71
C LEU A 435 -26.79 -15.71 -13.94
N ASP A 436 -27.47 -14.62 -13.62
CA ASP A 436 -28.76 -14.57 -12.96
C ASP A 436 -29.88 -14.48 -14.00
N CYS A 437 -30.00 -15.52 -14.82
CA CYS A 437 -31.00 -15.58 -15.88
C CYS A 437 -32.10 -16.58 -15.57
N CYS A 438 -33.33 -16.21 -15.90
CA CYS A 438 -34.45 -17.13 -15.88
C CYS A 438 -34.25 -18.19 -16.96
N ARG A 439 -33.99 -19.42 -16.55
CA ARG A 439 -34.06 -20.62 -17.39
C ARG A 439 -35.51 -21.00 -17.75
N ASN A 440 -36.42 -20.04 -17.98
CA ASN A 440 -37.81 -20.28 -18.42
C ASN A 440 -38.43 -19.02 -19.07
N SER A 441 -37.61 -18.21 -19.76
CA SER A 441 -38.08 -16.94 -20.32
C SER A 441 -39.11 -17.22 -21.44
N PHE A 442 -40.32 -16.67 -21.33
CA PHE A 442 -41.50 -16.80 -22.22
C PHE A 442 -41.21 -16.71 -23.74
N VAL A 443 -40.08 -16.11 -24.12
CA VAL A 443 -39.54 -16.13 -25.49
C VAL A 443 -39.28 -17.57 -25.99
N CYS A 444 -38.85 -18.47 -25.10
CA CYS A 444 -38.60 -19.89 -25.37
C CYS A 444 -39.87 -20.75 -25.43
N GLU A 445 -41.03 -20.25 -24.96
CA GLU A 445 -42.31 -20.98 -25.09
C GLU A 445 -43.02 -20.68 -26.43
N SER A 446 -42.76 -19.51 -27.03
CA SER A 446 -43.35 -19.11 -28.32
C SER A 446 -42.50 -19.51 -29.53
N THR A 447 -41.25 -19.90 -29.32
CA THR A 447 -40.28 -20.34 -30.34
C THR A 447 -39.44 -21.47 -29.75
N ASN A 448 -39.15 -22.54 -30.49
CA ASN A 448 -38.49 -23.81 -30.05
C ASN A 448 -37.07 -23.65 -29.43
N PHE A 449 -36.85 -22.75 -28.49
CA PHE A 449 -35.59 -22.52 -27.79
C PHE A 449 -35.60 -23.21 -26.43
N ASN A 450 -34.44 -23.69 -26.00
CA ASN A 450 -34.26 -24.23 -24.66
C ASN A 450 -33.75 -23.13 -23.72
N CYS A 451 -33.77 -23.42 -22.44
CA CYS A 451 -33.21 -22.56 -21.40
C CYS A 451 -31.68 -22.70 -21.34
N LEU A 452 -30.93 -21.75 -20.75
CA LEU A 452 -29.45 -21.78 -20.74
C LEU A 452 -28.89 -23.19 -20.45
N SER A 453 -27.79 -23.63 -21.06
CA SER A 453 -27.07 -24.87 -20.74
C SER A 453 -25.77 -24.63 -19.99
N SER A 454 -25.08 -25.71 -19.60
CA SER A 454 -23.70 -25.61 -19.12
C SER A 454 -22.82 -24.96 -20.21
N MET A 455 -21.93 -24.06 -19.79
CA MET A 455 -20.85 -23.52 -20.62
C MET A 455 -19.58 -24.32 -20.41
N ARG A 456 -18.66 -24.26 -21.39
CA ARG A 456 -17.34 -24.89 -21.28
C ARG A 456 -16.39 -23.93 -20.55
N PRO A 457 -15.88 -24.27 -19.36
CA PRO A 457 -14.89 -23.42 -18.71
C PRO A 457 -13.59 -23.48 -19.52
N ILE A 458 -13.03 -22.31 -19.82
CA ILE A 458 -11.78 -22.15 -20.55
C ILE A 458 -10.85 -21.20 -19.78
N GLY A 459 -9.54 -21.34 -19.98
CA GLY A 459 -8.55 -20.56 -19.23
C GLY A 459 -8.68 -20.76 -17.72
N HIS A 460 -8.53 -19.67 -16.96
CA HIS A 460 -8.69 -19.64 -15.50
C HIS A 460 -10.05 -19.00 -15.15
N SER A 461 -11.15 -19.73 -15.34
CA SER A 461 -12.51 -19.19 -15.18
C SER A 461 -13.39 -19.93 -14.17
N PHE A 462 -14.36 -19.20 -13.64
CA PHE A 462 -15.43 -19.69 -12.77
C PHE A 462 -16.77 -19.22 -13.32
N ILE A 463 -17.69 -20.14 -13.56
CA ILE A 463 -19.00 -19.85 -14.15
C ILE A 463 -20.07 -20.37 -13.20
N SER A 464 -21.01 -19.52 -12.82
CA SER A 464 -22.17 -19.88 -12.00
C SER A 464 -23.47 -19.39 -12.64
N PHE A 465 -24.49 -20.23 -12.56
CA PHE A 465 -25.85 -19.93 -12.97
C PHE A 465 -26.75 -19.96 -11.74
N ALA A 466 -27.74 -19.06 -11.66
CA ALA A 466 -28.68 -18.97 -10.54
C ALA A 466 -29.52 -20.24 -10.29
N CYS A 467 -29.63 -21.15 -11.28
CA CYS A 467 -30.37 -22.41 -11.18
C CYS A 467 -29.70 -23.58 -11.91
N THR A 468 -30.04 -24.80 -11.49
CA THR A 468 -29.75 -26.06 -12.21
C THR A 468 -30.55 -26.16 -13.51
N ALA A 469 -30.15 -27.08 -14.41
CA ALA A 469 -30.76 -27.21 -15.72
C ALA A 469 -32.24 -27.58 -15.60
N ASN A 470 -33.10 -26.92 -16.38
CA ASN A 470 -34.56 -27.12 -16.42
C ASN A 470 -35.31 -26.74 -15.13
N LYS A 471 -34.73 -25.94 -14.23
CA LYS A 471 -35.43 -25.33 -13.09
C LYS A 471 -35.49 -23.80 -13.21
N VAL A 472 -36.65 -23.24 -12.86
CA VAL A 472 -36.89 -21.78 -12.85
C VAL A 472 -36.22 -21.17 -11.63
N ALA A 473 -35.50 -20.06 -11.82
CA ALA A 473 -35.02 -19.27 -10.70
C ALA A 473 -36.20 -18.55 -10.07
N LEU A 474 -36.36 -18.68 -8.75
CA LEU A 474 -37.34 -17.89 -8.03
C LEU A 474 -36.93 -16.42 -8.10
N ASP A 475 -37.79 -15.61 -8.70
CA ASP A 475 -37.54 -14.18 -8.88
C ASP A 475 -37.50 -13.42 -7.55
N LYS A 476 -37.99 -13.98 -6.44
CA LYS A 476 -38.17 -13.22 -5.19
C LYS A 476 -37.64 -13.98 -3.97
N SER A 477 -36.70 -13.35 -3.26
CA SER A 477 -36.42 -13.68 -1.86
C SER A 477 -37.53 -13.14 -0.95
N LYS A 478 -37.77 -13.79 0.20
CA LYS A 478 -38.74 -13.39 1.23
C LYS A 478 -38.62 -11.91 1.62
N ASN A 479 -37.46 -11.27 1.45
CA ASN A 479 -37.18 -9.88 1.81
C ASN A 479 -37.20 -8.85 0.65
N GLY A 480 -37.59 -9.23 -0.57
CA GLY A 480 -38.35 -8.35 -1.48
C GLY A 480 -37.66 -7.26 -2.32
N ARG A 481 -36.33 -7.14 -2.37
CA ARG A 481 -35.63 -6.16 -3.25
C ARG A 481 -34.86 -6.76 -4.43
N ASN A 482 -34.28 -7.94 -4.24
CA ASN A 482 -33.39 -8.61 -5.18
C ASN A 482 -33.92 -10.01 -5.52
N SER A 483 -33.42 -10.59 -6.63
CA SER A 483 -33.63 -12.00 -6.94
C SER A 483 -33.13 -12.89 -5.80
N LEU A 484 -33.64 -14.12 -5.71
CA LEU A 484 -33.18 -15.06 -4.69
C LEU A 484 -31.67 -15.34 -4.80
N PHE A 485 -31.14 -15.45 -6.01
CA PHE A 485 -29.72 -15.68 -6.22
C PHE A 485 -28.90 -14.47 -5.75
N THR A 486 -29.28 -13.27 -6.19
CA THR A 486 -28.54 -12.05 -5.87
C THR A 486 -28.68 -11.68 -4.39
N SER A 487 -29.82 -11.94 -3.74
CA SER A 487 -30.00 -11.68 -2.31
C SER A 487 -29.05 -12.50 -1.43
N HIS A 488 -28.78 -13.75 -1.80
CA HIS A 488 -27.81 -14.60 -1.11
C HIS A 488 -26.37 -14.26 -1.52
N LEU A 489 -26.14 -13.90 -2.79
CA LEU A 489 -24.84 -13.43 -3.26
C LEU A 489 -24.38 -12.19 -2.48
N LEU A 490 -25.26 -11.20 -2.29
CA LEU A 490 -24.99 -9.97 -1.54
C LEU A 490 -24.62 -10.22 -0.08
N GLN A 491 -25.00 -11.36 0.52
CA GLN A 491 -24.61 -11.72 1.89
C GLN A 491 -23.17 -12.24 2.00
N HIS A 492 -22.61 -12.74 0.89
CA HIS A 492 -21.35 -13.46 0.89
C HIS A 492 -20.25 -12.85 0.02
N ILE A 493 -20.58 -12.09 -1.03
CA ILE A 493 -19.63 -11.64 -2.06
C ILE A 493 -18.49 -10.76 -1.53
N ASP A 494 -18.72 -10.04 -0.43
CA ASP A 494 -17.75 -9.17 0.25
C ASP A 494 -17.14 -9.80 1.50
N GLN A 495 -17.34 -11.10 1.76
CA GLN A 495 -16.75 -11.77 2.90
C GLN A 495 -15.21 -11.73 2.81
N PRO A 496 -14.52 -11.20 3.84
CA PRO A 496 -13.08 -11.10 3.81
C PRO A 496 -12.42 -12.48 3.85
N ASN A 497 -11.46 -12.71 2.96
CA ASN A 497 -10.67 -13.94 2.85
C ASN A 497 -11.47 -15.19 2.50
N PHE A 498 -12.66 -15.05 1.92
CA PHE A 498 -13.38 -16.17 1.32
C PHE A 498 -13.05 -16.28 -0.16
N THR A 499 -12.79 -17.49 -0.62
CA THR A 499 -12.63 -17.79 -2.04
C THR A 499 -13.97 -17.73 -2.75
N ILE A 500 -13.97 -17.49 -4.07
CA ILE A 500 -15.20 -17.54 -4.88
C ILE A 500 -15.95 -18.88 -4.73
N GLY A 501 -15.24 -19.99 -4.52
CA GLY A 501 -15.86 -21.29 -4.24
C GLY A 501 -16.62 -21.32 -2.92
N GLU A 502 -16.02 -20.80 -1.85
CA GLU A 502 -16.63 -20.72 -0.51
C GLU A 502 -17.80 -19.73 -0.46
N ILE A 503 -17.65 -18.57 -1.12
CA ILE A 503 -18.74 -17.60 -1.32
C ILE A 503 -19.95 -18.31 -1.93
N MET A 504 -19.73 -19.02 -3.03
CA MET A 504 -20.79 -19.72 -3.73
C MET A 504 -21.34 -20.94 -2.98
N TYR A 505 -20.59 -21.50 -2.03
CA TYR A 505 -21.09 -22.53 -1.11
C TYR A 505 -22.09 -21.93 -0.12
N GLY A 506 -21.77 -20.75 0.45
CA GLY A 506 -22.70 -19.97 1.27
C GLY A 506 -23.99 -19.64 0.52
N VAL A 507 -23.86 -19.16 -0.72
CA VAL A 507 -25.01 -18.85 -1.59
C VAL A 507 -25.91 -20.07 -1.83
N CYS A 508 -25.34 -21.23 -2.19
CA CYS A 508 -26.14 -22.44 -2.39
C CYS A 508 -26.87 -22.88 -1.11
N ASN A 509 -26.19 -22.85 0.05
CA ASN A 509 -26.81 -23.23 1.32
C ASN A 509 -27.96 -22.30 1.70
N GLY A 510 -27.77 -20.98 1.54
CA GLY A 510 -28.81 -19.99 1.81
C GLY A 510 -30.05 -20.19 0.94
N MET A 511 -29.84 -20.42 -0.37
CA MET A 511 -30.91 -20.66 -1.32
C MET A 511 -31.65 -21.98 -1.06
N MET A 512 -30.93 -23.07 -0.79
CA MET A 512 -31.56 -24.36 -0.47
C MET A 512 -32.41 -24.27 0.80
N ASN A 513 -31.94 -23.55 1.82
CA ASN A 513 -32.70 -23.35 3.05
C ASN A 513 -33.98 -22.51 2.81
N GLU A 514 -33.89 -21.44 2.02
CA GLU A 514 -35.04 -20.58 1.75
C GLU A 514 -36.09 -21.24 0.84
N THR A 515 -35.67 -22.17 -0.01
CA THR A 515 -36.48 -22.84 -1.03
C THR A 515 -36.85 -24.28 -0.70
N ASN A 516 -36.63 -24.75 0.53
CA ASN A 516 -36.85 -26.15 0.93
C ASN A 516 -36.15 -27.17 -0.01
N ASN A 517 -34.90 -26.87 -0.38
CA ASN A 517 -34.03 -27.63 -1.29
C ASN A 517 -34.43 -27.60 -2.77
N ASP A 518 -35.30 -26.68 -3.20
CA ASP A 518 -35.73 -26.62 -4.60
C ASP A 518 -34.73 -25.93 -5.54
N GLN A 519 -33.93 -24.99 -5.03
CA GLN A 519 -33.00 -24.19 -5.83
C GLN A 519 -31.57 -24.16 -5.24
N CYS A 520 -30.58 -24.52 -6.08
CA CYS A 520 -29.16 -24.28 -5.82
C CYS A 520 -28.47 -23.81 -7.11
N PRO A 521 -27.48 -22.90 -7.04
CA PRO A 521 -26.71 -22.47 -8.20
C PRO A 521 -25.94 -23.62 -8.84
N PHE A 522 -25.95 -23.67 -10.16
CA PHE A 522 -25.09 -24.59 -10.91
C PHE A 522 -23.74 -23.94 -11.17
N ARG A 523 -22.64 -24.67 -10.94
CA ARG A 523 -21.27 -24.13 -10.99
C ARG A 523 -20.37 -25.00 -11.85
N VAL A 524 -19.54 -24.36 -12.67
CA VAL A 524 -18.51 -25.00 -13.48
C VAL A 524 -17.24 -24.17 -13.39
N SER A 525 -16.10 -24.79 -13.16
CA SER A 525 -14.84 -24.06 -12.93
C SER A 525 -13.65 -24.76 -13.58
N SER A 526 -12.72 -23.95 -14.09
CA SER A 526 -11.36 -24.34 -14.48
C SER A 526 -10.30 -23.59 -13.66
N LEU A 527 -10.68 -23.04 -12.49
CA LEU A 527 -9.74 -22.39 -11.58
C LEU A 527 -8.67 -23.38 -11.10
N ARG A 528 -7.42 -22.93 -11.07
CA ARG A 528 -6.21 -23.67 -10.68
C ARG A 528 -5.52 -23.06 -9.45
N ARG A 529 -6.06 -21.96 -8.93
CA ARG A 529 -5.62 -21.30 -7.69
C ARG A 529 -6.82 -20.64 -7.02
N LYS A 530 -6.71 -20.40 -5.72
CA LYS A 530 -7.73 -19.68 -4.96
C LYS A 530 -7.89 -18.26 -5.49
N VAL A 531 -9.13 -17.82 -5.65
CA VAL A 531 -9.48 -16.46 -6.09
C VAL A 531 -10.32 -15.82 -4.99
N TYR A 532 -9.79 -14.76 -4.40
CA TYR A 532 -10.43 -13.97 -3.35
C TYR A 532 -10.98 -12.67 -3.94
N LEU A 533 -12.22 -12.33 -3.61
CA LEU A 533 -12.84 -11.06 -4.06
C LEU A 533 -12.54 -9.93 -3.09
N ASN A 534 -12.61 -10.20 -1.80
CA ASN A 534 -12.26 -9.28 -0.72
C ASN A 534 -11.18 -9.93 0.14
N GLN A 535 -9.92 -9.52 -0.01
CA GLN A 535 -8.82 -10.04 0.80
C GLN A 535 -8.46 -8.98 1.85
N GLN A 536 -8.66 -9.30 3.13
CA GLN A 536 -8.39 -8.39 4.25
C GLN A 536 -7.37 -9.01 5.19
N PHE A 537 -6.33 -8.26 5.52
CA PHE A 537 -5.31 -8.72 6.47
C PHE A 537 -5.65 -8.20 7.88
N PRO A 538 -5.63 -9.02 8.94
CA PRO A 538 -5.92 -8.58 10.30
C PRO A 538 -4.97 -7.47 10.78
N ILE A 539 -5.52 -6.46 11.46
CA ILE A 539 -4.77 -5.35 12.06
C ILE A 539 -3.89 -5.88 13.20
N GLY A 540 -2.57 -5.66 13.10
CA GLY A 540 -1.62 -5.99 14.17
C GLY A 540 -0.76 -7.24 13.96
N GLN A 541 -0.91 -7.93 12.82
CA GLN A 541 0.10 -8.87 12.33
C GLN A 541 0.77 -8.26 11.10
N SER A 542 2.10 -8.38 11.02
CA SER A 542 2.85 -7.97 9.82
C SER A 542 2.19 -8.59 8.59
N ILE A 543 1.90 -7.76 7.61
CA ILE A 543 1.45 -8.16 6.27
C ILE A 543 2.32 -9.34 5.82
N PRO A 544 1.77 -10.53 5.49
CA PRO A 544 2.51 -11.48 4.69
C PRO A 544 2.64 -10.82 3.31
N LEU A 545 3.84 -10.41 2.93
CA LEU A 545 4.15 -9.94 1.58
C LEU A 545 4.12 -11.16 0.64
N ASN A 546 2.91 -11.68 0.42
CA ASN A 546 2.62 -12.85 -0.39
C ASN A 546 2.46 -12.52 -1.88
N HIS A 547 2.74 -11.28 -2.28
CA HIS A 547 2.95 -10.94 -3.68
C HIS A 547 4.46 -10.81 -3.91
N PHE A 548 5.12 -11.95 -4.13
CA PHE A 548 6.39 -11.92 -4.84
C PHE A 548 6.13 -11.23 -6.18
N ASN A 549 6.85 -10.16 -6.49
CA ASN A 549 6.83 -9.57 -7.81
C ASN A 549 7.63 -10.50 -8.73
N ILE A 550 7.33 -10.52 -10.04
CA ILE A 550 8.09 -11.34 -11.01
C ILE A 550 9.60 -11.04 -10.93
N ASN A 551 9.97 -9.85 -10.46
CA ASN A 551 11.34 -9.37 -10.27
C ASN A 551 11.82 -9.33 -8.80
N THR A 552 11.21 -10.07 -7.86
CA THR A 552 11.69 -10.08 -6.48
C THR A 552 13.17 -10.42 -6.41
N LYS A 553 13.94 -9.52 -5.81
CA LYS A 553 15.36 -9.68 -5.50
C LYS A 553 15.53 -9.74 -3.99
N TRP A 554 16.65 -10.29 -3.56
CA TRP A 554 17.07 -10.25 -2.17
C TRP A 554 18.32 -9.38 -2.09
N ARG A 555 18.40 -8.61 -1.01
CA ARG A 555 19.62 -7.88 -0.68
C ARG A 555 20.75 -8.89 -0.62
N ARG A 556 21.86 -8.59 -1.30
CA ARG A 556 23.03 -9.47 -1.29
C ARG A 556 23.71 -9.57 0.08
N HIS A 557 23.42 -8.64 0.99
CA HIS A 557 23.93 -8.73 2.35
C HIS A 557 23.10 -9.72 3.19
N GLY A 558 23.71 -10.85 3.55
CA GLY A 558 23.10 -11.88 4.39
C GLY A 558 23.44 -11.66 5.87
N ILE A 559 22.46 -11.86 6.74
CA ILE A 559 22.62 -11.77 8.19
C ILE A 559 22.68 -13.19 8.76
N THR A 560 23.72 -13.51 9.52
CA THR A 560 23.78 -14.77 10.28
C THR A 560 22.73 -14.75 11.38
N MET A 561 21.72 -15.61 11.28
CA MET A 561 20.63 -15.73 12.26
C MET A 561 20.94 -16.72 13.36
N ALA A 562 21.68 -17.79 13.04
CA ALA A 562 22.05 -18.85 13.96
C ALA A 562 23.40 -19.45 13.56
N GLY A 563 24.17 -19.93 14.54
CA GLY A 563 25.51 -20.48 14.33
C GLY A 563 26.54 -19.42 13.92
N GLY A 564 27.52 -19.82 13.10
CA GLY A 564 28.60 -18.94 12.64
C GLY A 564 29.73 -18.70 13.66
N ASN A 565 29.71 -19.41 14.80
CA ASN A 565 30.75 -19.35 15.84
C ASN A 565 31.69 -20.57 15.77
N GLY A 566 31.97 -21.04 14.56
CA GLY A 566 32.69 -22.29 14.30
C GLY A 566 31.86 -23.55 14.53
N TYR A 567 32.46 -24.69 14.17
CA TYR A 567 31.89 -26.01 14.39
C TYR A 567 31.93 -26.38 15.87
N GLY A 568 30.83 -26.88 16.41
CA GLY A 568 30.80 -27.41 17.77
C GLY A 568 29.39 -27.71 18.27
N ASN A 569 29.29 -28.09 19.53
CA ASN A 569 28.04 -28.52 20.18
C ASN A 569 27.54 -27.53 21.25
N GLN A 570 28.21 -26.39 21.44
CA GLN A 570 27.72 -25.34 22.31
C GLN A 570 26.40 -24.76 21.78
N LEU A 571 25.64 -24.06 22.63
CA LEU A 571 24.32 -23.53 22.25
C LEU A 571 24.37 -22.39 21.22
N ASN A 572 25.52 -21.75 21.03
CA ASN A 572 25.77 -20.76 19.98
C ASN A 572 26.49 -21.35 18.75
N GLN A 573 26.75 -22.66 18.72
CA GLN A 573 27.42 -23.38 17.65
C GLN A 573 26.48 -24.39 16.99
N LEU A 574 26.75 -24.66 15.72
CA LEU A 574 26.11 -25.71 14.94
C LEU A 574 27.21 -26.62 14.37
N SER A 575 26.84 -27.81 13.92
CA SER A 575 27.75 -28.73 13.25
C SER A 575 27.05 -29.38 12.07
N GLN A 576 27.40 -28.89 10.86
CA GLN A 576 26.81 -29.31 9.59
C GLN A 576 25.27 -29.30 9.58
N PRO A 577 24.63 -28.14 9.89
CA PRO A 577 23.18 -28.05 9.88
C PRO A 577 22.62 -28.41 8.50
N ARG A 578 21.44 -29.04 8.47
CA ARG A 578 20.75 -29.43 7.22
C ARG A 578 19.38 -28.78 7.07
N GLY A 579 18.37 -29.34 7.73
CA GLY A 579 17.00 -28.87 7.63
C GLY A 579 16.74 -27.63 8.45
N ILE A 580 15.77 -26.86 7.98
CA ILE A 580 15.34 -25.62 8.60
C ILE A 580 13.82 -25.48 8.46
N TYR A 581 13.19 -25.04 9.54
CA TYR A 581 11.80 -24.61 9.53
C TYR A 581 11.67 -23.26 10.22
N VAL A 582 11.07 -22.30 9.54
CA VAL A 582 10.78 -20.97 10.08
C VAL A 582 9.36 -20.96 10.63
N ASP A 583 9.24 -20.74 11.94
CA ASP A 583 7.96 -20.60 12.66
C ASP A 583 7.74 -19.11 12.96
N ASP A 584 7.07 -18.43 12.04
CA ASP A 584 6.82 -16.99 12.13
C ASP A 584 5.89 -16.61 13.28
N ASP A 585 4.95 -17.49 13.64
CA ASP A 585 4.00 -17.26 14.74
C ASP A 585 4.75 -17.04 16.06
N HIS A 586 5.90 -17.70 16.22
CA HIS A 586 6.72 -17.66 17.43
C HIS A 586 8.05 -16.92 17.26
N GLN A 587 8.30 -16.36 16.05
CA GLN A 587 9.58 -15.73 15.69
C GLN A 587 10.79 -16.62 15.99
N THR A 588 10.69 -17.89 15.59
CA THR A 588 11.70 -18.92 15.85
C THR A 588 12.09 -19.70 14.60
N VAL A 589 13.32 -20.20 14.59
CA VAL A 589 13.83 -21.10 13.56
C VAL A 589 14.20 -22.44 14.21
N TYR A 590 13.65 -23.53 13.70
CA TYR A 590 14.08 -24.89 14.07
C TYR A 590 15.13 -25.37 13.08
N ILE A 591 16.21 -25.96 13.60
CA ILE A 591 17.38 -26.34 12.82
C ILE A 591 17.72 -27.78 13.15
N ALA A 592 17.84 -28.62 12.11
CA ALA A 592 18.40 -29.97 12.24
C ALA A 592 19.93 -29.88 12.28
N ASP A 593 20.49 -29.98 13.49
CA ASP A 593 21.92 -29.88 13.76
C ASP A 593 22.54 -31.29 13.62
N TRP A 594 22.77 -31.67 12.37
CA TRP A 594 22.97 -33.05 11.91
C TRP A 594 24.05 -33.81 12.68
N LEU A 595 25.27 -33.27 12.78
CA LEU A 595 26.38 -33.95 13.47
C LEU A 595 26.26 -33.92 15.00
N ASN A 596 25.48 -33.00 15.56
CA ASN A 596 25.22 -32.93 17.00
C ASN A 596 24.00 -33.76 17.41
N HIS A 597 23.32 -34.40 16.45
CA HIS A 597 22.20 -35.31 16.68
C HIS A 597 21.07 -34.69 17.51
N ARG A 598 20.71 -33.46 17.16
CA ARG A 598 19.73 -32.66 17.91
C ARG A 598 18.96 -31.72 16.99
N ILE A 599 17.79 -31.29 17.45
CA ILE A 599 17.08 -30.13 16.91
C ILE A 599 17.28 -28.95 17.85
N VAL A 600 17.73 -27.83 17.28
CA VAL A 600 17.92 -26.57 18.00
C VAL A 600 16.87 -25.58 17.55
N VAL A 601 16.22 -24.90 18.49
CA VAL A 601 15.37 -23.74 18.22
C VAL A 601 16.17 -22.46 18.49
N TRP A 602 16.07 -21.50 17.59
CA TRP A 602 16.66 -20.17 17.73
C TRP A 602 15.59 -19.10 17.64
N LYS A 603 15.45 -18.29 18.69
CA LYS A 603 14.57 -17.11 18.66
C LYS A 603 15.24 -15.99 17.86
N TYR A 604 14.44 -15.18 17.17
CA TYR A 604 14.96 -14.02 16.44
C TYR A 604 15.77 -13.12 17.39
N ARG A 605 16.97 -12.70 16.93
CA ARG A 605 17.95 -11.89 17.67
C ARG A 605 18.61 -12.58 18.88
N ALA A 606 18.35 -13.85 19.15
CA ALA A 606 19.03 -14.58 20.21
C ALA A 606 20.49 -14.91 19.81
N LYS A 607 21.42 -14.81 20.77
CA LYS A 607 22.84 -15.14 20.55
C LYS A 607 23.14 -16.65 20.61
N SER A 608 22.24 -17.43 21.18
CA SER A 608 22.34 -18.89 21.33
C SER A 608 20.97 -19.53 21.18
N GLY A 609 20.95 -20.77 20.70
CA GLY A 609 19.76 -21.60 20.59
C GLY A 609 19.47 -22.40 21.86
N GLN A 610 18.40 -23.19 21.79
CA GLN A 610 17.99 -24.14 22.81
C GLN A 610 17.72 -25.49 22.15
N VAL A 611 18.18 -26.58 22.77
CA VAL A 611 17.88 -27.93 22.31
C VAL A 611 16.42 -28.25 22.66
N VAL A 612 15.65 -28.67 21.65
CA VAL A 612 14.22 -29.01 21.79
C VAL A 612 13.90 -30.47 21.49
N ALA A 613 14.81 -31.18 20.83
CA ALA A 613 14.73 -32.62 20.61
C ALA A 613 16.14 -33.21 20.45
N GLY A 614 16.34 -34.44 20.91
CA GLY A 614 17.65 -35.09 20.93
C GLY A 614 18.66 -34.40 21.86
N GLY A 615 19.95 -34.45 21.52
CA GLY A 615 21.02 -33.87 22.33
C GLY A 615 21.51 -34.71 23.51
N ASN A 616 20.94 -35.91 23.70
CA ASN A 616 21.34 -36.89 24.72
C ASN A 616 22.30 -37.96 24.16
N GLY A 617 23.22 -37.53 23.29
CA GLY A 617 24.08 -38.40 22.48
C GLY A 617 23.36 -39.01 21.27
N TYR A 618 24.13 -39.70 20.42
CA TYR A 618 23.56 -40.44 19.29
C TYR A 618 23.00 -41.79 19.74
N GLY A 619 21.94 -42.24 19.08
CA GLY A 619 21.33 -43.55 19.33
C GLY A 619 19.85 -43.56 18.95
N ASN A 620 19.17 -44.67 19.25
CA ASN A 620 17.79 -44.94 18.83
C ASN A 620 16.77 -44.88 19.98
N ARG A 621 17.19 -44.51 21.20
CA ARG A 621 16.27 -44.31 22.33
C ARG A 621 15.26 -43.21 22.00
N SER A 622 14.17 -43.17 22.75
CA SER A 622 13.11 -42.17 22.56
C SER A 622 13.58 -40.74 22.87
N ASP A 623 14.63 -40.55 23.66
CA ASP A 623 15.24 -39.26 23.99
C ASP A 623 16.44 -38.90 23.07
N GLN A 624 16.75 -39.74 22.08
CA GLN A 624 17.91 -39.60 21.19
C GLN A 624 17.49 -39.47 19.73
N LEU A 625 18.34 -38.79 18.97
CA LEU A 625 18.29 -38.76 17.51
C LEU A 625 19.63 -39.29 17.00
N TYR A 626 19.69 -39.68 15.73
CA TYR A 626 20.89 -40.02 15.02
C TYR A 626 20.85 -39.44 13.61
N PHE A 627 21.63 -38.36 13.41
CA PHE A 627 21.79 -37.68 12.13
C PHE A 627 20.47 -37.11 11.57
N PRO A 628 19.77 -36.24 12.32
CA PRO A 628 18.52 -35.68 11.85
C PRO A 628 18.76 -34.79 10.63
N THR A 629 18.03 -35.03 9.54
CA THR A 629 18.24 -34.30 8.29
C THR A 629 17.26 -33.16 8.10
N ASP A 630 16.05 -33.29 8.64
CA ASP A 630 14.98 -32.30 8.47
C ASP A 630 14.01 -32.24 9.65
N VAL A 631 13.34 -31.11 9.80
CA VAL A 631 12.35 -30.85 10.85
C VAL A 631 11.25 -29.93 10.34
N ILE A 632 9.99 -30.24 10.65
CA ILE A 632 8.84 -29.37 10.39
C ILE A 632 7.95 -29.26 11.63
N VAL A 633 7.09 -28.23 11.69
CA VAL A 633 6.11 -28.06 12.76
C VAL A 633 4.75 -28.57 12.32
N ASP A 634 4.20 -29.52 13.09
CA ASP A 634 2.80 -29.91 13.05
C ASP A 634 2.00 -29.01 14.02
N LYS A 635 1.39 -27.96 13.46
CA LYS A 635 0.62 -26.98 14.26
C LYS A 635 -0.63 -27.59 14.89
N LYS A 636 -1.27 -28.56 14.23
CA LYS A 636 -2.52 -29.20 14.69
C LYS A 636 -2.28 -29.98 15.98
N ASN A 637 -1.19 -30.74 16.03
CA ASN A 637 -0.82 -31.55 17.19
C ASN A 637 0.21 -30.87 18.12
N ASN A 638 0.54 -29.60 17.84
CA ASN A 638 1.56 -28.83 18.56
C ASN A 638 2.87 -29.61 18.79
N SER A 639 3.39 -30.19 17.71
CA SER A 639 4.56 -31.08 17.76
C SER A 639 5.55 -30.79 16.63
N LEU A 640 6.80 -31.22 16.80
CA LEU A 640 7.80 -31.29 15.75
C LEU A 640 7.71 -32.65 15.08
N ILE A 641 7.86 -32.68 13.76
CA ILE A 641 8.07 -33.89 12.99
C ILE A 641 9.50 -33.86 12.48
N ILE A 642 10.28 -34.86 12.85
CA ILE A 642 11.73 -34.89 12.69
C ILE A 642 12.08 -36.11 11.86
N CYS A 643 12.87 -35.91 10.81
CA CYS A 643 13.46 -37.00 10.08
C CYS A 643 14.74 -37.42 10.80
N ASP A 644 14.72 -38.62 11.37
CA ASP A 644 15.80 -39.22 12.14
C ASP A 644 16.52 -40.27 11.27
N GLN A 645 17.21 -39.78 10.23
CA GLN A 645 17.73 -40.58 9.13
C GLN A 645 18.59 -41.76 9.59
N GLY A 646 19.53 -41.54 10.51
CA GLY A 646 20.46 -42.58 10.98
C GLY A 646 19.75 -43.74 11.66
N ASN A 647 18.56 -43.52 12.21
CA ASN A 647 17.70 -44.55 12.79
C ASN A 647 16.59 -45.02 11.83
N ARG A 648 16.59 -44.53 10.59
CA ARG A 648 15.63 -44.87 9.53
C ARG A 648 14.16 -44.70 9.96
N ARG A 649 13.86 -43.59 10.63
CA ARG A 649 12.53 -43.32 11.19
C ARG A 649 12.14 -41.86 11.11
N VAL A 650 10.85 -41.59 11.18
CA VAL A 650 10.30 -40.25 11.41
C VAL A 650 9.70 -40.22 12.82
N VAL A 651 10.07 -39.18 13.58
CA VAL A 651 9.73 -39.04 15.00
C VAL A 651 8.85 -37.81 15.19
N ARG A 652 7.78 -37.95 15.98
CA ARG A 652 6.97 -36.85 16.48
C ARG A 652 7.44 -36.46 17.88
N TRP A 653 7.69 -35.19 18.11
CA TRP A 653 8.16 -34.66 19.39
C TRP A 653 7.25 -33.53 19.89
N SER A 654 6.60 -33.69 21.05
CA SER A 654 5.70 -32.65 21.56
C SER A 654 6.44 -31.37 21.96
N ARG A 655 5.89 -30.20 21.62
CA ARG A 655 6.43 -28.88 21.99
C ARG A 655 6.08 -28.47 23.42
N GLN A 656 5.23 -29.21 24.12
CA GLN A 656 4.79 -28.92 25.49
C GLN A 656 5.72 -29.58 26.55
N ASN A 657 7.02 -29.33 26.45
CA ASN A 657 8.06 -29.85 27.36
C ASN A 657 8.26 -31.38 27.34
N SER A 658 8.06 -32.05 26.20
CA SER A 658 8.42 -33.47 26.08
C SER A 658 9.94 -33.67 25.97
N THR A 659 10.48 -34.61 26.73
CA THR A 659 11.88 -35.05 26.64
C THR A 659 12.07 -36.28 25.75
N ILE A 660 10.97 -36.84 25.22
CA ILE A 660 10.97 -38.03 24.36
C ILE A 660 10.18 -37.79 23.08
N GLY A 661 10.62 -38.46 22.01
CA GLY A 661 9.94 -38.53 20.72
C GLY A 661 9.28 -39.89 20.50
N GLU A 662 8.13 -39.86 19.83
CA GLU A 662 7.36 -41.03 19.40
C GLU A 662 7.70 -41.37 17.95
N THR A 663 8.03 -42.62 17.66
CA THR A 663 8.24 -43.06 16.26
C THR A 663 6.89 -43.18 15.56
N ILE A 664 6.68 -42.38 14.52
CA ILE A 664 5.43 -42.37 13.73
C ILE A 664 5.58 -43.07 12.38
N ILE A 665 6.80 -43.18 11.84
CA ILE A 665 7.12 -43.96 10.64
C ILE A 665 8.45 -44.67 10.89
N SER A 666 8.53 -45.95 10.52
CA SER A 666 9.73 -46.79 10.65
C SER A 666 10.16 -47.33 9.28
N ASP A 667 11.38 -47.89 9.19
CA ASP A 667 11.95 -48.51 7.99
C ASP A 667 12.02 -47.59 6.75
N ILE A 668 12.25 -46.30 7.01
CA ILE A 668 12.37 -45.25 5.99
C ILE A 668 13.72 -44.54 6.10
N ASP A 669 14.50 -44.52 5.03
CA ASP A 669 15.71 -43.67 4.99
C ASP A 669 15.29 -42.23 4.65
N CYS A 670 14.58 -41.61 5.59
CA CYS A 670 13.97 -40.31 5.37
C CYS A 670 15.06 -39.25 5.10
N TYR A 671 14.76 -38.26 4.26
CA TYR A 671 15.67 -37.13 4.07
C TYR A 671 14.98 -35.78 4.22
N GLY A 672 13.90 -35.55 3.46
CA GLY A 672 13.10 -34.32 3.48
C GLY A 672 11.68 -34.59 3.95
N LEU A 673 11.10 -33.62 4.65
CA LEU A 673 9.75 -33.65 5.19
C LEU A 673 8.94 -32.47 4.68
N THR A 674 7.65 -32.71 4.39
CA THR A 674 6.68 -31.62 4.25
C THR A 674 5.29 -32.11 4.62
N MET A 675 4.42 -31.18 4.99
CA MET A 675 3.06 -31.49 5.41
C MET A 675 2.10 -30.54 4.71
N ASP A 676 1.02 -31.09 4.15
CA ASP A 676 0.00 -30.26 3.53
C ASP A 676 -0.99 -29.70 4.57
N LYS A 677 -1.91 -28.85 4.12
CA LYS A 677 -2.92 -28.21 4.98
C LYS A 677 -3.90 -29.20 5.63
N ASN A 678 -4.04 -30.41 5.09
CA ASN A 678 -4.91 -31.44 5.66
C ASN A 678 -4.19 -32.21 6.79
N GLY A 679 -2.87 -32.05 6.90
CA GLY A 679 -2.01 -32.79 7.82
C GLY A 679 -1.43 -34.06 7.20
N ASP A 680 -1.52 -34.25 5.89
CA ASP A 680 -0.88 -35.38 5.21
C ASP A 680 0.63 -35.17 5.22
N LEU A 681 1.37 -36.16 5.72
CA LEU A 681 2.83 -36.11 5.83
C LEU A 681 3.46 -36.73 4.59
N TYR A 682 4.37 -35.98 3.97
CA TYR A 682 5.15 -36.43 2.84
C TYR A 682 6.60 -36.61 3.28
N VAL A 683 7.22 -37.71 2.85
CA VAL A 683 8.61 -38.05 3.20
C VAL A 683 9.32 -38.58 1.96
N SER A 684 10.50 -38.04 1.66
CA SER A 684 11.40 -38.64 0.67
C SER A 684 12.23 -39.75 1.31
N ASP A 685 12.28 -40.91 0.66
CA ASP A 685 13.15 -42.01 1.01
C ASP A 685 14.37 -42.00 0.07
N TYR A 686 15.52 -41.65 0.66
CA TYR A 686 16.77 -41.45 -0.06
C TYR A 686 17.25 -42.74 -0.76
N MET A 687 17.15 -43.88 -0.09
CA MET A 687 17.61 -45.17 -0.59
C MET A 687 16.62 -45.85 -1.53
N LYS A 688 15.32 -45.73 -1.27
CA LYS A 688 14.28 -46.32 -2.13
C LYS A 688 14.00 -45.49 -3.39
N ASN A 689 14.53 -44.26 -3.47
CA ASN A 689 14.35 -43.36 -4.62
C ASN A 689 12.87 -43.04 -4.89
N GLU A 690 12.16 -42.68 -3.84
CA GLU A 690 10.73 -42.40 -3.90
C GLU A 690 10.30 -41.35 -2.87
N VAL A 691 9.12 -40.77 -3.10
CA VAL A 691 8.44 -39.93 -2.11
C VAL A 691 7.12 -40.61 -1.78
N ARG A 692 6.86 -40.76 -0.49
CA ARG A 692 5.66 -41.38 0.04
C ARG A 692 4.82 -40.34 0.77
N ARG A 693 3.50 -40.53 0.74
CA ARG A 693 2.52 -39.75 1.50
C ARG A 693 1.83 -40.67 2.51
N TRP A 694 1.73 -40.21 3.75
CA TRP A 694 0.97 -40.82 4.83
C TRP A 694 -0.21 -39.94 5.18
N LYS A 695 -1.41 -40.53 5.11
CA LYS A 695 -2.63 -39.91 5.60
C LYS A 695 -2.90 -40.35 7.02
N GLN A 696 -3.10 -39.38 7.92
CA GLN A 696 -3.28 -39.67 9.35
C GLN A 696 -4.56 -40.48 9.64
N GLU A 697 -5.60 -40.35 8.80
CA GLU A 697 -6.92 -40.97 9.02
C GLU A 697 -7.07 -42.36 8.38
N GLU A 698 -6.29 -42.66 7.33
CA GLU A 698 -6.47 -43.86 6.51
C GLU A 698 -5.42 -44.95 6.80
N LYS A 699 -4.33 -44.64 7.52
CA LYS A 699 -3.12 -45.50 7.63
C LYS A 699 -2.61 -46.03 6.27
N GLU A 700 -3.01 -45.38 5.18
CA GLU A 700 -2.58 -45.72 3.83
C GLU A 700 -1.27 -44.99 3.50
N GLU A 701 -0.27 -45.76 3.10
CA GLU A 701 0.95 -45.26 2.49
C GLU A 701 0.85 -45.33 0.97
N ILE A 702 1.09 -44.21 0.30
CA ILE A 702 1.01 -44.14 -1.17
C ILE A 702 2.31 -43.54 -1.70
N ILE A 703 2.93 -44.21 -2.67
CA ILE A 703 4.04 -43.64 -3.44
C ILE A 703 3.48 -42.57 -4.37
N VAL A 704 3.96 -41.34 -4.21
CA VAL A 704 3.44 -40.16 -4.91
C VAL A 704 4.45 -39.55 -5.90
N ALA A 705 5.73 -39.91 -5.78
CA ALA A 705 6.75 -39.65 -6.79
C ALA A 705 7.83 -40.75 -6.78
N GLY A 706 8.41 -41.06 -7.93
CA GLY A 706 9.38 -42.15 -8.06
C GLY A 706 8.75 -43.55 -7.97
N GLY A 707 9.41 -44.46 -7.24
CA GLY A 707 8.92 -45.83 -7.01
C GLY A 707 9.13 -46.82 -8.17
N ASN A 708 9.75 -46.37 -9.27
CA ASN A 708 10.05 -47.20 -10.44
C ASN A 708 11.54 -47.57 -10.54
N GLY A 709 12.20 -47.69 -9.40
CA GLY A 709 13.64 -47.91 -9.28
C GLY A 709 14.50 -46.64 -9.47
N LYS A 710 15.79 -46.79 -9.16
CA LYS A 710 16.80 -45.74 -9.34
C LYS A 710 17.03 -45.47 -10.83
N GLY A 711 16.96 -44.21 -11.25
CA GLY A 711 17.30 -43.82 -12.61
C GLY A 711 16.93 -42.39 -12.94
N ASN A 712 17.11 -42.00 -14.22
CA ASN A 712 16.90 -40.62 -14.69
C ASN A 712 15.68 -40.46 -15.61
N HIS A 713 14.87 -41.52 -15.81
CA HIS A 713 13.61 -41.40 -16.53
C HIS A 713 12.61 -40.51 -15.78
N LEU A 714 11.58 -40.00 -16.47
CA LEU A 714 10.61 -39.05 -15.89
C LEU A 714 9.69 -39.66 -14.82
N ASN A 715 9.68 -40.97 -14.65
CA ASN A 715 8.98 -41.70 -13.60
C ASN A 715 9.91 -42.28 -12.53
N GLN A 716 11.20 -41.94 -12.58
CA GLN A 716 12.23 -42.41 -11.67
C GLN A 716 12.87 -41.21 -10.94
N LEU A 717 13.44 -41.51 -9.78
CA LEU A 717 14.26 -40.61 -8.99
C LEU A 717 15.62 -41.27 -8.73
N ASN A 718 16.58 -40.48 -8.28
CA ASN A 718 17.88 -40.93 -7.85
C ASN A 718 18.34 -40.08 -6.65
N CYS A 719 18.34 -40.69 -5.47
CA CYS A 719 18.70 -40.06 -4.19
C CYS A 719 17.87 -38.78 -3.91
N PRO A 720 16.53 -38.85 -3.90
CA PRO A 720 15.70 -37.68 -3.65
C PRO A 720 15.95 -37.12 -2.25
N THR A 721 16.04 -35.79 -2.14
CA THR A 721 16.33 -35.11 -0.87
C THR A 721 15.15 -34.26 -0.42
N TYR A 722 15.20 -32.93 -0.52
CA TYR A 722 14.10 -32.09 -0.04
C TYR A 722 12.89 -32.16 -0.97
N ILE A 723 11.74 -31.91 -0.36
CA ILE A 723 10.44 -31.94 -1.02
C ILE A 723 9.64 -30.70 -0.66
N PHE A 724 8.83 -30.24 -1.60
CA PHE A 724 7.83 -29.20 -1.38
C PHE A 724 6.50 -29.65 -1.98
N VAL A 725 5.39 -29.39 -1.29
CA VAL A 725 4.05 -29.67 -1.78
C VAL A 725 3.27 -28.36 -1.88
N ASP A 726 2.78 -28.04 -3.08
CA ASP A 726 1.96 -26.85 -3.30
C ASP A 726 0.48 -27.08 -2.94
N GLU A 727 -0.33 -26.00 -3.00
CA GLU A 727 -1.75 -26.07 -2.64
C GLU A 727 -2.59 -26.99 -3.55
N ASP A 728 -2.09 -27.29 -4.76
CA ASP A 728 -2.71 -28.21 -5.72
C ASP A 728 -2.28 -29.67 -5.49
N HIS A 729 -1.52 -29.93 -4.42
CA HIS A 729 -0.88 -31.20 -4.10
C HIS A 729 0.11 -31.67 -5.19
N SER A 730 0.72 -30.73 -5.93
CA SER A 730 1.88 -31.05 -6.76
C SER A 730 3.12 -31.15 -5.88
N ILE A 731 3.98 -32.10 -6.21
CA ILE A 731 5.14 -32.46 -5.40
C ILE A 731 6.40 -32.10 -6.17
N TYR A 732 7.21 -31.24 -5.58
CA TYR A 732 8.52 -30.84 -6.11
C TYR A 732 9.57 -31.62 -5.33
N VAL A 733 10.48 -32.27 -6.05
CA VAL A 733 11.48 -33.14 -5.46
C VAL A 733 12.85 -32.75 -5.98
N SER A 734 13.78 -32.49 -5.07
CA SER A 734 15.21 -32.38 -5.37
C SER A 734 15.75 -33.77 -5.72
N ASP A 735 15.88 -34.04 -7.02
CA ASP A 735 16.40 -35.30 -7.57
C ASP A 735 17.93 -35.19 -7.68
N CYS A 736 18.58 -35.26 -6.51
CA CYS A 736 19.94 -34.79 -6.24
C CYS A 736 20.98 -35.36 -7.20
N ASP A 737 21.01 -36.69 -7.36
CA ASP A 737 22.03 -37.37 -8.17
C ASP A 737 21.71 -37.33 -9.67
N ASN A 738 20.50 -36.89 -10.05
CA ASN A 738 20.15 -36.57 -11.43
C ASN A 738 20.31 -35.08 -11.76
N HIS A 739 20.78 -34.27 -10.80
CA HIS A 739 21.08 -32.84 -10.98
C HIS A 739 19.90 -32.03 -11.51
N ARG A 740 18.71 -32.30 -10.98
CA ARG A 740 17.46 -31.67 -11.42
C ARG A 740 16.47 -31.54 -10.28
N VAL A 741 15.47 -30.68 -10.49
CA VAL A 741 14.25 -30.66 -9.68
C VAL A 741 13.09 -31.08 -10.55
N MET A 742 12.27 -31.98 -10.01
CA MET A 742 11.17 -32.60 -10.72
C MET A 742 9.85 -32.28 -10.03
N LYS A 743 8.81 -31.96 -10.80
CA LYS A 743 7.44 -31.74 -10.34
C LYS A 743 6.56 -32.93 -10.74
N TRP A 744 5.93 -33.58 -9.77
CA TRP A 744 4.85 -34.55 -9.97
C TRP A 744 3.50 -33.90 -9.70
N THR A 745 2.54 -34.19 -10.57
CA THR A 745 1.11 -33.87 -10.36
C THR A 745 0.37 -35.20 -10.16
N LYS A 746 -0.97 -35.26 -10.16
CA LYS A 746 -1.76 -36.52 -10.12
C LYS A 746 -1.52 -37.50 -11.31
N ARG A 747 -0.41 -37.35 -12.04
CA ARG A 747 0.03 -38.16 -13.19
C ARG A 747 1.12 -39.15 -12.75
N ALA A 748 1.23 -40.27 -13.45
CA ALA A 748 2.25 -41.30 -13.20
C ALA A 748 3.70 -40.91 -13.58
N LYS A 749 3.92 -39.74 -14.20
CA LYS A 749 5.24 -39.23 -14.65
C LYS A 749 5.41 -37.78 -14.22
N GLY A 750 6.63 -37.43 -13.79
CA GLY A 750 7.02 -36.07 -13.43
C GLY A 750 7.50 -35.27 -14.63
N VAL A 751 7.72 -33.97 -14.39
CA VAL A 751 8.31 -33.03 -15.36
C VAL A 751 9.51 -32.32 -14.73
N VAL A 752 10.55 -32.08 -15.51
CA VAL A 752 11.71 -31.30 -15.05
C VAL A 752 11.31 -29.82 -14.96
N VAL A 753 11.53 -29.20 -13.81
CA VAL A 753 11.20 -27.78 -13.56
C VAL A 753 12.43 -26.92 -13.25
N ALA A 754 13.56 -27.53 -12.91
CA ALA A 754 14.86 -26.85 -12.82
C ALA A 754 16.00 -27.82 -13.13
N GLY A 755 17.08 -27.32 -13.76
CA GLY A 755 18.23 -28.13 -14.18
C GLY A 755 17.88 -29.16 -15.26
N GLY A 756 18.47 -30.37 -15.14
CA GLY A 756 18.22 -31.48 -16.07
C GLY A 756 19.09 -31.51 -17.33
N ASN A 757 20.02 -30.55 -17.49
CA ASN A 757 20.99 -30.51 -18.60
C ASN A 757 22.37 -31.08 -18.19
N GLY A 758 22.36 -32.12 -17.35
CA GLY A 758 23.55 -32.70 -16.75
C GLY A 758 24.12 -31.88 -15.58
N GLN A 759 25.17 -32.44 -14.95
CA GLN A 759 25.90 -31.76 -13.88
C GLN A 759 26.68 -30.57 -14.43
N GLY A 760 26.62 -29.42 -13.77
CA GLY A 760 27.43 -28.26 -14.15
C GLY A 760 27.04 -26.99 -13.40
N ASN A 761 27.66 -25.88 -13.76
CA ASN A 761 27.49 -24.57 -13.10
C ASN A 761 26.91 -23.47 -13.99
N SER A 762 26.54 -23.80 -15.24
CA SER A 762 25.81 -22.87 -16.12
C SER A 762 24.41 -22.54 -15.56
N LEU A 763 23.73 -21.56 -16.14
CA LEU A 763 22.39 -21.15 -15.69
C LEU A 763 21.30 -22.19 -16.03
N THR A 764 21.59 -23.17 -16.88
CA THR A 764 20.66 -24.26 -17.26
C THR A 764 20.96 -25.57 -16.52
N GLN A 765 22.01 -25.59 -15.69
CA GLN A 765 22.51 -26.77 -14.99
C GLN A 765 22.49 -26.57 -13.47
N LEU A 766 22.48 -27.69 -12.76
CA LEU A 766 22.62 -27.79 -11.31
C LEU A 766 23.73 -28.80 -11.00
N SER A 767 24.25 -28.78 -9.77
CA SER A 767 25.18 -29.78 -9.25
C SER A 767 24.73 -30.21 -7.85
N TYR A 768 24.24 -31.45 -7.78
CA TYR A 768 23.68 -32.08 -6.57
C TYR A 768 22.67 -31.21 -5.79
N PRO A 769 21.57 -30.73 -6.42
CA PRO A 769 20.62 -29.88 -5.73
C PRO A 769 20.03 -30.58 -4.50
N ARG A 770 20.12 -29.94 -3.33
CA ARG A 770 19.62 -30.51 -2.08
C ARG A 770 18.32 -29.87 -1.64
N GLY A 771 18.29 -28.55 -1.45
CA GLY A 771 17.07 -27.83 -1.04
C GLY A 771 16.17 -27.43 -2.20
N VAL A 772 14.86 -27.53 -1.99
CA VAL A 772 13.83 -26.96 -2.87
C VAL A 772 12.79 -26.21 -2.03
N ALA A 773 12.41 -25.02 -2.49
CA ALA A 773 11.27 -24.27 -1.99
C ALA A 773 10.54 -23.63 -3.18
N VAL A 774 9.23 -23.46 -3.09
CA VAL A 774 8.44 -22.85 -4.17
C VAL A 774 7.62 -21.71 -3.58
N ASP A 775 7.63 -20.57 -4.27
CA ASP A 775 6.80 -19.43 -3.86
C ASP A 775 5.35 -19.54 -4.38
N GLN A 776 4.51 -18.58 -4.00
CA GLN A 776 3.10 -18.57 -4.39
C GLN A 776 2.87 -18.29 -5.89
N LEU A 777 3.87 -17.80 -6.60
CA LEU A 777 3.84 -17.65 -8.06
C LEU A 777 4.26 -18.92 -8.80
N GLY A 778 4.69 -19.96 -8.08
CA GLY A 778 5.21 -21.19 -8.66
C GLY A 778 6.69 -21.11 -9.07
N ASN A 779 7.43 -20.09 -8.64
CA ASN A 779 8.87 -20.02 -8.89
C ASN A 779 9.60 -21.02 -7.99
N VAL A 780 10.50 -21.79 -8.58
CA VAL A 780 11.25 -22.85 -7.90
C VAL A 780 12.61 -22.32 -7.48
N TYR A 781 12.87 -22.34 -6.17
CA TYR A 781 14.14 -21.98 -5.55
C TYR A 781 14.91 -23.24 -5.19
N VAL A 782 16.16 -23.31 -5.62
CA VAL A 782 16.97 -24.51 -5.51
C VAL A 782 18.30 -24.17 -4.84
N ALA A 783 18.64 -24.90 -3.78
CA ALA A 783 19.98 -24.86 -3.21
C ALA A 783 20.89 -25.75 -4.06
N ASP A 784 21.66 -25.10 -4.92
CA ASP A 784 22.59 -25.70 -5.85
C ASP A 784 23.90 -25.99 -5.10
N TYR A 785 23.87 -27.11 -4.37
CA TYR A 785 24.79 -27.47 -3.29
C TYR A 785 26.25 -27.33 -3.68
N ASP A 786 26.72 -28.04 -4.71
CA ASP A 786 28.15 -28.02 -5.09
C ASP A 786 28.56 -26.73 -5.81
N ASN A 787 27.59 -25.98 -6.32
CA ASN A 787 27.85 -24.68 -6.95
C ASN A 787 27.77 -23.51 -5.96
N HIS A 788 27.58 -23.77 -4.66
CA HIS A 788 27.64 -22.76 -3.62
C HIS A 788 26.67 -21.58 -3.82
N ARG A 789 25.47 -21.85 -4.34
CA ARG A 789 24.49 -20.81 -4.72
C ARG A 789 23.05 -21.26 -4.51
N VAL A 790 22.15 -20.27 -4.45
CA VAL A 790 20.71 -20.49 -4.55
C VAL A 790 20.25 -19.92 -5.88
N MET A 791 19.50 -20.72 -6.62
CA MET A 791 19.01 -20.39 -7.96
C MET A 791 17.48 -20.34 -7.97
N ARG A 792 16.90 -19.51 -8.83
CA ARG A 792 15.46 -19.39 -9.07
C ARG A 792 15.13 -19.71 -10.53
N TRP A 793 14.14 -20.59 -10.72
CA TRP A 793 13.48 -20.84 -12.01
C TRP A 793 12.04 -20.37 -11.96
N CYS A 794 11.66 -19.50 -12.89
CA CYS A 794 10.25 -19.15 -13.10
C CYS A 794 9.57 -20.24 -13.94
N GLU A 795 8.24 -20.36 -13.83
CA GLU A 795 7.48 -21.32 -14.62
C GLU A 795 7.71 -21.11 -16.13
N GLY A 796 8.12 -22.16 -16.84
CA GLY A 796 8.40 -22.13 -18.27
C GLY A 796 9.78 -21.59 -18.67
N SER A 797 10.60 -21.11 -17.72
CA SER A 797 11.96 -20.66 -18.02
C SER A 797 12.88 -21.82 -18.41
N LYS A 798 13.73 -21.60 -19.42
CA LYS A 798 14.74 -22.58 -19.88
C LYS A 798 16.03 -22.54 -19.05
N GLU A 799 16.27 -21.43 -18.37
CA GLU A 799 17.44 -21.18 -17.51
C GLU A 799 16.99 -20.53 -16.20
N GLY A 800 17.82 -20.68 -15.18
CA GLY A 800 17.61 -20.08 -13.86
C GLY A 800 18.39 -18.78 -13.69
N SER A 801 18.14 -18.14 -12.55
CA SER A 801 18.82 -16.91 -12.14
C SER A 801 19.42 -17.09 -10.75
N ILE A 802 20.62 -16.57 -10.52
CA ILE A 802 21.25 -16.61 -9.19
C ILE A 802 20.52 -15.62 -8.29
N VAL A 803 20.01 -16.13 -7.17
CA VAL A 803 19.31 -15.35 -6.14
C VAL A 803 20.32 -14.78 -5.14
N VAL A 804 21.06 -15.67 -4.49
CA VAL A 804 22.10 -15.40 -3.51
C VAL A 804 23.20 -16.45 -3.64
N GLY A 805 24.40 -16.16 -3.16
CA GLY A 805 25.58 -17.00 -3.37
C GLY A 805 26.18 -16.82 -4.77
N GLY A 806 26.92 -17.83 -5.23
CA GLY A 806 27.58 -17.82 -6.55
C GLY A 806 28.85 -16.97 -6.64
N ASN A 807 29.33 -16.43 -5.50
CA ASN A 807 30.57 -15.64 -5.42
C ASN A 807 31.76 -16.49 -4.91
N GLY A 808 31.76 -17.77 -5.27
CA GLY A 808 32.70 -18.77 -4.76
C GLY A 808 32.35 -19.30 -3.36
N LYS A 809 33.00 -20.40 -3.00
CA LYS A 809 32.96 -20.96 -1.65
C LYS A 809 33.68 -20.03 -0.67
N GLY A 810 33.06 -19.71 0.46
CA GLY A 810 33.67 -18.87 1.49
C GLY A 810 32.73 -18.55 2.64
N GLU A 811 33.23 -17.78 3.61
CA GLU A 811 32.52 -17.40 4.84
C GLU A 811 32.00 -15.97 4.83
N GLN A 812 32.34 -15.16 3.81
CA GLN A 812 31.85 -13.79 3.71
C GLN A 812 30.33 -13.74 3.46
N SER A 813 29.74 -12.55 3.61
CA SER A 813 28.35 -12.33 3.23
C SER A 813 28.13 -12.71 1.75
N ASN A 814 27.07 -13.45 1.46
CA ASN A 814 26.76 -13.95 0.10
C ASN A 814 27.78 -14.92 -0.50
N GLN A 815 28.62 -15.54 0.34
CA GLN A 815 29.39 -16.73 0.01
C GLN A 815 28.85 -17.90 0.85
N PHE A 816 28.61 -19.03 0.19
CA PHE A 816 28.11 -20.23 0.84
C PHE A 816 29.12 -21.36 0.72
N ASN A 817 29.09 -22.28 1.67
CA ASN A 817 29.77 -23.54 1.60
C ASN A 817 28.73 -24.66 1.59
N CYS A 818 28.34 -25.10 0.39
CA CYS A 818 27.42 -26.21 0.17
C CYS A 818 26.02 -26.01 0.77
N PRO A 819 25.23 -25.01 0.32
CA PRO A 819 23.93 -24.72 0.91
C PRO A 819 22.94 -25.89 0.79
N THR A 820 22.09 -26.09 1.81
CA THR A 820 21.15 -27.22 1.86
C THR A 820 19.70 -26.77 1.99
N GLY A 821 19.13 -26.71 3.21
CA GLY A 821 17.74 -26.33 3.43
C GLY A 821 17.45 -24.87 3.06
N LEU A 822 16.26 -24.64 2.54
CA LEU A 822 15.72 -23.32 2.21
C LEU A 822 14.37 -23.15 2.91
N SER A 823 14.12 -21.97 3.47
CA SER A 823 12.80 -21.60 3.99
C SER A 823 12.56 -20.12 3.78
N PHE A 824 11.28 -19.74 3.69
CA PHE A 824 10.87 -18.33 3.67
C PHE A 824 10.19 -17.97 4.99
N ASP A 825 10.34 -16.73 5.43
CA ASP A 825 9.40 -16.15 6.40
C ASP A 825 8.18 -15.54 5.68
N VAL A 826 7.13 -15.21 6.44
CA VAL A 826 5.93 -14.53 5.93
C VAL A 826 6.22 -13.21 5.23
N GLN A 827 7.37 -12.55 5.49
CA GLN A 827 7.76 -11.32 4.78
C GLN A 827 8.53 -11.61 3.47
N GLY A 828 8.73 -12.87 3.11
CA GLY A 828 9.44 -13.29 1.89
C GLY A 828 10.96 -13.24 2.01
N ASN A 829 11.50 -13.08 3.22
CA ASN A 829 12.95 -13.17 3.42
C ASN A 829 13.39 -14.63 3.28
N LEU A 830 14.51 -14.84 2.60
CA LEU A 830 15.05 -16.17 2.34
C LEU A 830 16.02 -16.58 3.45
N TYR A 831 15.78 -17.73 4.04
CA TYR A 831 16.69 -18.39 4.97
C TYR A 831 17.39 -19.54 4.26
N VAL A 832 18.73 -19.53 4.33
CA VAL A 832 19.58 -20.53 3.70
C VAL A 832 20.42 -21.21 4.76
N VAL A 833 20.36 -22.53 4.79
CA VAL A 833 21.28 -23.33 5.61
C VAL A 833 22.63 -23.42 4.90
N ASP A 834 23.60 -22.69 5.42
CA ASP A 834 24.98 -22.66 4.95
C ASP A 834 25.77 -23.76 5.67
N HIS A 835 25.47 -25.00 5.27
CA HIS A 835 25.88 -26.25 5.92
C HIS A 835 27.37 -26.30 6.25
N GLY A 836 28.23 -26.01 5.27
CA GLY A 836 29.68 -26.08 5.42
C GLY A 836 30.30 -24.90 6.17
N ASN A 837 29.51 -23.89 6.54
CA ASN A 837 29.94 -22.78 7.40
C ASN A 837 29.24 -22.83 8.78
N ALA A 838 28.54 -23.92 9.08
CA ALA A 838 27.84 -24.13 10.35
C ALA A 838 26.95 -22.94 10.77
N ARG A 839 26.20 -22.36 9.81
CA ARG A 839 25.36 -21.18 10.05
C ARG A 839 24.08 -21.17 9.23
N ILE A 840 23.11 -20.38 9.69
CA ILE A 840 21.91 -20.03 8.94
C ILE A 840 22.00 -18.56 8.54
N GLN A 841 21.87 -18.26 7.25
CA GLN A 841 21.84 -16.89 6.76
C GLN A 841 20.43 -16.48 6.34
N LYS A 842 20.01 -15.29 6.78
CA LYS A 842 18.78 -14.61 6.35
C LYS A 842 19.12 -13.50 5.35
N PHE A 843 18.45 -13.51 4.22
CA PHE A 843 18.54 -12.46 3.21
C PHE A 843 17.22 -11.71 3.15
N HIS A 844 17.29 -10.40 3.31
CA HIS A 844 16.11 -9.56 3.26
C HIS A 844 15.63 -9.39 1.82
N ILE A 845 14.33 -9.41 1.62
CA ILE A 845 13.75 -9.03 0.34
C ILE A 845 14.16 -7.57 0.01
N ASP A 846 14.55 -7.33 -1.24
CA ASP A 846 14.88 -6.00 -1.75
C ASP A 846 13.58 -5.36 -2.27
N LEU A 847 13.15 -4.29 -1.61
CA LEU A 847 11.91 -3.58 -1.91
C LEU A 847 12.14 -2.35 -2.81
N ASN A 848 13.39 -2.14 -3.25
CA ASN A 848 13.82 -1.02 -4.09
C ASN A 848 13.73 -1.33 -5.58
#